data_AF-A0A8S1CBU3-F1
#
_entry.id   AF-A0A8S1CBU3-F1
#
_cell.length_a   1.000
_cell.length_b   1.000
_cell.length_c   1.000
_cell.angle_alpha   90.00
_cell.angle_beta   90.00
_cell.angle_gamma   90.00
#
_symmetry.space_group_name_H-M   'P 1'
#
loop_
_entity.id
_entity.type
_entity.pdbx_description
1 polymer ?
#
loop_
_entity_poly.entity_id
_entity_poly.type
_entity_poly.pdbx_seq_one_letter_code
_entity_poly.pdbx_strand_id
1 'polypeptide(L)'
;MNPSEPHGFNAPFNMATIKQVINEAVERVRMPTPVRLRDLIRHIRAARTAAEERAVVNKECALIRACFREDDSLWRCRNLAKLLYIHMLGYPAHFGQLECLKLIASPRFTDKRIGYLGAMLLLDERQDVHLLITNSLKNDLNSTTQFVVGLALCTLGAIASPEMARDLASEIDRLARSPNAYIRKKAALCAFRVVRKVPESIEIFLPATRSLLTEKNHGVLITGVTLITEMCEKSPDTLAHFKKLVPNLVRILKNLILAGYSPEHDVSGVSDPFLQVKILRLLRILGRGDPETSEAMNDVLAQVATNTETTKNVGNTILYETVLSIMDIQSESGLRVLAINILGRFLLNNDKNIRYVALNTLLKTSAKDLSAVQRHRSTILECLKDPDVSIRRRAMELCVALVNHSNVRSMITELLLFVERSPEPEFKSVCSSHIMHCADKFSPDNKWRLETLLRVIVAAGNNVRDDVVSSTIQLISDSPRELQASITADFWRELCVDKIDRQPLVQVAMWSLGEYGDIMLYDSEFASKLTEEEILDVYQRMLWAPQNNIVTKQYALLSLVKLSTRFKSALQRINRMVEQFGSHLHIEMQQRGVEFTALFSQYDHLRPSLLERMPPIPNTKPKMDEMGGDSPEMESLVIDQVVEQQDSSNALLLLLGTSTAETAILPDTNINSIENNQDLLDLLGGLDGPSLNNVDIPKAPIHKPSMTVFEKDNLKINFEVEQTIDGGYEILMTAYNFSNNQTLDNFVLQAAVPKTFVLKMQPASSTQLPPTGEITQVISIKNPTNGVLRMRLRICYSVNGQTVTEQAEVNQFSPTS
;
A
#
# COMPACT_ATOMS: atom_id res chain seq x y z
N MET A 1 -66.30 45.75 67.66
CA MET A 1 -65.48 46.95 67.94
C MET A 1 -64.11 46.70 67.33
N ASN A 2 -63.65 47.62 66.47
CA ASN A 2 -62.34 47.68 65.79
C ASN A 2 -61.12 47.47 66.73
N PRO A 3 -59.88 47.28 66.21
CA PRO A 3 -59.44 46.67 64.95
C PRO A 3 -58.24 45.69 65.11
N SER A 4 -57.91 45.05 63.99
CA SER A 4 -56.81 44.12 63.68
C SER A 4 -55.37 44.62 63.93
N GLU A 5 -54.55 43.73 64.50
CA GLU A 5 -53.08 43.76 64.45
C GLU A 5 -52.56 43.49 63.02
N PRO A 6 -51.46 44.14 62.56
CA PRO A 6 -50.76 43.72 61.35
C PRO A 6 -49.61 42.77 61.71
N HIS A 7 -49.71 41.51 61.27
CA HIS A 7 -48.56 40.61 61.17
C HIS A 7 -47.59 41.10 60.10
N GLY A 8 -46.34 41.32 60.49
CA GLY A 8 -45.26 41.65 59.58
C GLY A 8 -44.83 40.46 58.73
N PHE A 9 -44.47 40.74 57.48
CA PHE A 9 -43.50 39.98 56.69
C PHE A 9 -42.88 40.94 55.66
N ASN A 10 -41.80 41.61 56.04
CA ASN A 10 -40.88 42.23 55.09
C ASN A 10 -39.91 41.15 54.60
N ALA A 11 -40.08 40.68 53.36
CA ALA A 11 -39.02 39.95 52.67
C ALA A 11 -37.93 40.95 52.25
N PRO A 12 -36.66 40.78 52.63
CA PRO A 12 -35.60 41.66 52.18
C PRO A 12 -35.38 41.41 50.68
N PHE A 13 -35.58 42.43 49.85
CA PHE A 13 -35.09 42.46 48.48
C PHE A 13 -33.57 42.24 48.53
N ASN A 14 -33.15 41.02 48.24
CA ASN A 14 -31.79 40.58 48.50
C ASN A 14 -30.86 41.15 47.41
N MET A 15 -30.24 42.28 47.73
CA MET A 15 -29.23 42.96 46.92
C MET A 15 -28.05 42.03 46.58
N ALA A 16 -27.85 40.95 47.32
CA ALA A 16 -26.90 39.88 47.00
C ALA A 16 -27.30 39.10 45.74
N THR A 17 -28.59 38.82 45.53
CA THR A 17 -29.08 38.09 44.36
C THR A 17 -28.97 38.95 43.09
N ILE A 18 -29.25 40.25 43.19
CA ILE A 18 -29.04 41.19 42.08
C ILE A 18 -27.54 41.35 41.78
N LYS A 19 -26.69 41.47 42.81
CA LYS A 19 -25.22 41.50 42.63
C LYS A 19 -24.68 40.20 42.05
N GLN A 20 -25.26 39.05 42.38
CA GLN A 20 -24.87 37.75 41.86
C GLN A 20 -25.27 37.59 40.40
N VAL A 21 -26.48 38.00 40.02
CA VAL A 21 -26.93 38.01 38.61
C VAL A 21 -26.15 39.04 37.78
N ILE A 22 -25.83 40.21 38.35
CA ILE A 22 -24.96 41.21 37.71
C ILE A 22 -23.52 40.70 37.61
N ASN A 23 -22.98 40.04 38.63
CA ASN A 23 -21.64 39.46 38.58
C ASN A 23 -21.57 38.28 37.60
N GLU A 24 -22.58 37.41 37.51
CA GLU A 24 -22.65 36.37 36.48
C GLU A 24 -22.75 36.98 35.08
N ALA A 25 -23.52 38.06 34.91
CA ALA A 25 -23.60 38.78 33.64
C ALA A 25 -22.27 39.48 33.29
N VAL A 26 -21.57 40.05 34.28
CA VAL A 26 -20.27 40.71 34.12
C VAL A 26 -19.15 39.70 33.89
N GLU A 27 -19.18 38.51 34.52
CA GLU A 27 -18.25 37.41 34.26
C GLU A 27 -18.44 36.80 32.87
N ARG A 28 -19.69 36.67 32.39
CA ARG A 28 -19.98 36.28 31.00
C ARG A 28 -19.47 37.30 29.97
N VAL A 29 -19.39 38.57 30.33
CA VAL A 29 -18.80 39.65 29.50
C VAL A 29 -17.26 39.66 29.57
N ARG A 30 -16.66 39.05 30.60
CA ARG A 30 -15.22 39.04 30.84
C ARG A 30 -14.46 37.95 30.07
N MET A 31 -15.15 36.97 29.50
CA MET A 31 -14.54 35.98 28.62
C MET A 31 -14.22 36.63 27.27
N PRO A 32 -12.94 36.66 26.82
CA PRO A 32 -12.58 37.29 25.56
C PRO A 32 -13.35 36.61 24.43
N THR A 33 -14.05 37.40 23.62
CA THR A 33 -14.78 36.89 22.46
C THR A 33 -13.83 36.06 21.59
N PRO A 34 -14.15 34.78 21.30
CA PRO A 34 -13.25 33.94 20.52
C PRO A 34 -12.94 34.59 19.17
N VAL A 35 -11.65 34.61 18.81
CA VAL A 35 -11.19 35.16 17.53
C VAL A 35 -11.93 34.53 16.36
N ARG A 36 -12.21 35.31 15.31
CA ARG A 36 -12.89 34.79 14.13
C ARG A 36 -11.92 33.90 13.34
N LEU A 37 -12.46 32.97 12.56
CA LEU A 37 -11.67 32.08 11.69
C LEU A 37 -10.67 32.86 10.81
N ARG A 38 -11.11 33.96 10.21
CA ARG A 38 -10.24 34.79 9.35
C ARG A 38 -9.07 35.41 10.11
N ASP A 39 -9.24 35.71 11.39
CA ASP A 39 -8.19 36.31 12.22
C ASP A 39 -7.18 35.25 12.65
N LEU A 40 -7.64 34.03 12.97
CA LEU A 40 -6.77 32.87 13.17
C LEU A 40 -5.90 32.60 11.93
N ILE A 41 -6.53 32.53 10.75
CA ILE A 41 -5.82 32.32 9.49
C ILE A 41 -4.77 33.42 9.26
N ARG A 42 -5.08 34.68 9.62
CA ARG A 42 -4.12 35.78 9.50
C ARG A 42 -2.93 35.62 10.45
N HIS A 43 -3.16 35.19 11.69
CA HIS A 43 -2.09 34.93 12.65
C HIS A 43 -1.20 33.75 12.23
N ILE A 44 -1.80 32.66 11.74
CA ILE A 44 -1.05 31.51 11.24
C ILE A 44 -0.22 31.89 10.01
N ARG A 45 -0.79 32.66 9.07
CA ARG A 45 -0.05 33.18 7.90
C ARG A 45 1.02 34.21 8.25
N ALA A 46 0.95 34.83 9.43
CA ALA A 46 1.97 35.78 9.90
C ALA A 46 3.15 35.06 10.57
N ALA A 47 3.00 33.79 10.96
CA ALA A 47 4.08 32.99 11.51
C ALA A 47 5.18 32.78 10.47
N ARG A 48 6.44 33.02 10.86
CA ARG A 48 7.59 32.90 9.96
C ARG A 48 8.23 31.52 10.01
N THR A 49 8.02 30.79 11.10
CA THR A 49 8.59 29.47 11.33
C THR A 49 7.50 28.46 11.69
N ALA A 50 7.73 27.19 11.36
CA ALA A 50 6.82 26.11 11.75
C ALA A 50 6.68 25.97 13.27
N ALA A 51 7.69 26.37 14.05
CA ALA A 51 7.62 26.38 15.52
C ALA A 51 6.68 27.48 16.04
N GLU A 52 6.74 28.69 15.47
CA GLU A 52 5.83 29.78 15.78
C GLU A 52 4.38 29.45 15.36
N GLU A 53 4.21 28.84 14.19
CA GLU A 53 2.91 28.34 13.72
C GLU A 53 2.31 27.35 14.73
N ARG A 54 3.09 26.35 15.14
CA ARG A 54 2.71 25.38 16.17
C ARG A 54 2.34 26.04 17.49
N ALA A 55 3.07 27.08 17.91
CA ALA A 55 2.78 27.80 19.15
C ALA A 55 1.43 28.53 19.07
N VAL A 56 1.13 29.19 17.95
CA VAL A 56 -0.16 29.86 17.71
C VAL A 56 -1.30 28.83 17.67
N VAL A 57 -1.10 27.72 16.97
CA VAL A 57 -2.10 26.63 16.88
C VAL A 57 -2.35 26.01 18.26
N ASN A 58 -1.30 25.70 19.02
CA ASN A 58 -1.45 25.12 20.37
C ASN A 58 -2.18 26.05 21.33
N LYS A 59 -1.88 27.35 21.27
CA LYS A 59 -2.57 28.38 22.05
C LYS A 59 -4.06 28.42 21.72
N GLU A 60 -4.41 28.40 20.44
CA GLU A 60 -5.82 28.44 20.00
C GLU A 60 -6.55 27.11 20.25
N CYS A 61 -5.90 25.96 20.07
CA CYS A 61 -6.44 24.66 20.43
C CYS A 61 -6.72 24.55 21.93
N ALA A 62 -5.88 25.16 22.79
CA ALA A 62 -6.16 25.23 24.23
C ALA A 62 -7.43 26.05 24.52
N LEU A 63 -7.60 27.21 23.86
CA LEU A 63 -8.80 28.04 23.99
C LEU A 63 -10.06 27.32 23.49
N ILE A 64 -9.96 26.60 22.36
CA ILE A 64 -11.08 25.81 21.81
C ILE A 64 -11.46 24.70 22.80
N ARG A 65 -10.48 23.96 23.35
CA ARG A 65 -10.76 22.91 24.35
C ARG A 65 -11.40 23.44 25.62
N ALA A 66 -10.95 24.60 26.11
CA ALA A 66 -11.56 25.25 27.26
C ALA A 66 -13.03 25.62 26.96
N CYS A 67 -13.29 26.20 25.79
CA CYS A 67 -14.64 26.60 25.39
C CYS A 67 -15.58 25.42 25.10
N PHE A 68 -15.07 24.27 24.64
CA PHE A 68 -15.88 23.06 24.47
C PHE A 68 -16.25 22.37 25.79
N ARG A 69 -15.52 22.66 26.87
CA ARG A 69 -15.90 22.22 28.21
C ARG A 69 -17.11 22.98 28.75
N GLU A 70 -17.39 24.16 28.21
CA GLU A 70 -18.56 24.97 28.57
C GLU A 70 -19.77 24.52 27.74
N ASP A 71 -20.81 24.00 28.41
CA ASP A 71 -21.95 23.36 27.74
C ASP A 71 -22.82 24.32 26.90
N ASP A 72 -22.81 25.62 27.19
CA ASP A 72 -23.62 26.64 26.49
C ASP A 72 -22.79 27.69 25.74
N SER A 73 -21.93 27.21 24.83
CA SER A 73 -21.12 28.10 23.99
C SER A 73 -21.86 28.53 22.72
N LEU A 74 -22.35 29.78 22.70
CA LEU A 74 -22.82 30.47 21.48
C LEU A 74 -21.79 30.44 20.35
N TRP A 75 -20.51 30.26 20.69
CA TRP A 75 -19.38 30.31 19.77
C TRP A 75 -18.91 28.93 19.28
N ARG A 76 -19.61 27.84 19.64
CA ARG A 76 -19.27 26.46 19.23
C ARG A 76 -19.08 26.32 17.72
N CYS A 77 -19.97 26.91 16.92
CA CYS A 77 -19.88 26.91 15.45
C CYS A 77 -18.59 27.55 14.93
N ARG A 78 -18.15 28.67 15.53
CA ARG A 78 -16.90 29.35 15.15
C ARG A 78 -15.67 28.56 15.58
N ASN A 79 -15.70 28.03 16.81
CA ASN A 79 -14.61 27.24 17.36
C ASN A 79 -14.41 25.93 16.59
N LEU A 80 -15.49 25.27 16.18
CA LEU A 80 -15.40 24.11 15.30
C LEU A 80 -14.84 24.49 13.93
N ALA A 81 -15.30 25.60 13.32
CA ALA A 81 -14.73 26.05 12.04
C ALA A 81 -13.22 26.35 12.13
N LYS A 82 -12.74 26.92 13.25
CA LYS A 82 -11.30 27.07 13.54
C LYS A 82 -10.61 25.72 13.64
N LEU A 83 -11.20 24.78 14.37
CA LEU A 83 -10.65 23.44 14.54
C LEU A 83 -10.56 22.67 13.21
N LEU A 84 -11.55 22.80 12.32
CA LEU A 84 -11.51 22.19 10.98
C LEU A 84 -10.38 22.76 10.13
N TYR A 85 -10.11 24.06 10.24
CA TYR A 85 -8.95 24.66 9.56
C TYR A 85 -7.63 24.13 10.12
N ILE A 86 -7.53 23.98 11.44
CA ILE A 86 -6.36 23.40 12.11
C ILE A 86 -6.16 21.93 11.69
N HIS A 87 -7.25 21.17 11.55
CA HIS A 87 -7.21 19.81 11.02
C HIS A 87 -6.71 19.75 9.58
N MET A 88 -7.15 20.69 8.73
CA MET A 88 -6.68 20.80 7.34
C MET A 88 -5.16 21.10 7.24
N LEU A 89 -4.57 21.74 8.25
CA LEU A 89 -3.13 21.93 8.36
C LEU A 89 -2.37 20.68 8.84
N GLY A 90 -3.07 19.61 9.21
CA GLY A 90 -2.49 18.34 9.66
C GLY A 90 -2.36 18.19 11.18
N TYR A 91 -2.90 19.11 11.98
CA TYR A 91 -2.87 19.02 13.44
C TYR A 91 -4.00 18.14 13.99
N PRO A 92 -3.81 17.51 15.17
CA PRO A 92 -4.81 16.61 15.76
C PRO A 92 -6.06 17.37 16.25
N ALA A 93 -7.23 16.89 15.83
CA ALA A 93 -8.53 17.53 16.07
C ALA A 93 -9.62 16.60 16.65
N HIS A 94 -9.24 15.41 17.15
CA HIS A 94 -10.17 14.36 17.60
C HIS A 94 -11.17 14.83 18.67
N PHE A 95 -10.77 15.76 19.55
CA PHE A 95 -11.64 16.27 20.61
C PHE A 95 -12.85 17.07 20.09
N GLY A 96 -12.86 17.48 18.82
CA GLY A 96 -13.99 18.19 18.20
C GLY A 96 -15.12 17.29 17.69
N GLN A 97 -14.94 15.96 17.67
CA GLN A 97 -15.86 15.02 17.04
C GLN A 97 -17.26 15.03 17.67
N LEU A 98 -17.36 15.00 19.01
CA LEU A 98 -18.65 15.08 19.71
C LEU A 98 -19.31 16.47 19.55
N GLU A 99 -18.51 17.53 19.41
CA GLU A 99 -19.03 18.88 19.21
C GLU A 99 -19.63 19.06 17.80
N CYS A 100 -19.14 18.33 16.80
CA CYS A 100 -19.82 18.20 15.50
C CYS A 100 -21.23 17.63 15.67
N LEU A 101 -21.40 16.56 16.46
CA LEU A 101 -22.71 15.95 16.70
C LEU A 101 -23.69 16.92 17.35
N LYS A 102 -23.22 17.65 18.38
CA LYS A 102 -24.04 18.68 19.05
C LYS A 102 -24.48 19.77 18.08
N LEU A 103 -23.61 20.18 17.14
CA LEU A 103 -23.96 21.16 16.12
C LEU A 103 -24.91 20.62 15.05
N ILE A 104 -24.83 19.33 14.72
CA ILE A 104 -25.80 18.68 13.82
C ILE A 104 -27.18 18.66 14.49
N ALA A 105 -27.27 18.42 15.79
CA ALA A 105 -28.53 18.45 16.54
C ALA A 105 -29.13 19.87 16.69
N SER A 106 -28.35 20.93 16.45
CA SER A 106 -28.84 22.32 16.53
C SER A 106 -29.92 22.62 15.48
N PRO A 107 -30.95 23.42 15.80
CA PRO A 107 -31.97 23.83 14.83
C PRO A 107 -31.47 24.90 13.84
N ARG A 108 -30.34 25.56 14.12
CA ARG A 108 -29.82 26.64 13.27
C ARG A 108 -29.13 26.07 12.03
N PHE A 109 -29.51 26.55 10.85
CA PHE A 109 -28.92 26.10 9.58
C PHE A 109 -27.40 26.29 9.53
N THR A 110 -26.87 27.40 10.04
CA THR A 110 -25.42 27.67 10.07
C THR A 110 -24.66 26.64 10.91
N ASP A 111 -25.22 26.25 12.05
CA ASP A 111 -24.63 25.26 12.95
C ASP A 111 -24.66 23.87 12.32
N LYS A 112 -25.81 23.46 11.76
CA LYS A 112 -25.92 22.21 11.00
C LYS A 112 -24.92 22.16 9.84
N ARG A 113 -24.76 23.24 9.09
CA ARG A 113 -23.84 23.30 7.95
C ARG A 113 -22.39 23.06 8.37
N ILE A 114 -21.93 23.69 9.46
CA ILE A 114 -20.57 23.48 9.97
C ILE A 114 -20.43 22.13 10.67
N GLY A 115 -21.47 21.67 11.39
CA GLY A 115 -21.50 20.34 12.02
C GLY A 115 -21.41 19.22 10.99
N TYR A 116 -22.18 19.27 9.91
CA TYR A 116 -22.13 18.30 8.81
C TYR A 116 -20.80 18.34 8.04
N LEU A 117 -20.24 19.53 7.81
CA LEU A 117 -18.89 19.64 7.24
C LEU A 117 -17.84 19.00 8.17
N GLY A 118 -17.94 19.25 9.47
CA GLY A 118 -17.04 18.67 10.45
C GLY A 118 -17.20 17.16 10.58
N ALA A 119 -18.41 16.63 10.46
CA ALA A 119 -18.66 15.20 10.41
C ALA A 119 -18.01 14.55 9.19
N MET A 120 -18.09 15.17 8.00
CA MET A 120 -17.45 14.62 6.79
C MET A 120 -15.92 14.61 6.84
N LEU A 121 -15.29 15.47 7.66
CA LEU A 121 -13.83 15.60 7.75
C LEU A 121 -13.22 14.88 8.95
N LEU A 122 -13.90 14.89 10.10
CA LEU A 122 -13.35 14.40 11.36
C LEU A 122 -13.82 13.00 11.75
N LEU A 123 -14.88 12.48 11.14
CA LEU A 123 -15.45 11.18 11.48
C LEU A 123 -15.08 10.16 10.41
N ASP A 124 -14.42 9.10 10.85
CA ASP A 124 -14.06 7.95 10.02
C ASP A 124 -14.94 6.75 10.40
N GLU A 125 -15.04 5.77 9.49
CA GLU A 125 -15.74 4.49 9.71
C GLU A 125 -15.18 3.70 10.91
N ARG A 126 -13.95 4.01 11.35
CA ARG A 126 -13.29 3.34 12.48
C ARG A 126 -13.79 3.80 13.86
N GLN A 127 -14.58 4.87 13.94
CA GLN A 127 -15.00 5.45 15.21
C GLN A 127 -16.48 5.23 15.49
N ASP A 128 -16.84 4.54 16.57
CA ASP A 128 -18.23 4.22 16.93
C ASP A 128 -19.17 5.43 17.02
N VAL A 129 -18.60 6.62 17.25
CA VAL A 129 -19.31 7.91 17.31
C VAL A 129 -20.07 8.23 16.02
N HIS A 130 -19.69 7.62 14.88
CA HIS A 130 -20.38 7.83 13.60
C HIS A 130 -21.82 7.31 13.58
N LEU A 131 -22.16 6.27 14.37
CA LEU A 131 -23.52 5.71 14.42
C LEU A 131 -24.54 6.65 15.09
N LEU A 132 -24.07 7.53 15.98
CA LEU A 132 -24.92 8.54 16.63
C LEU A 132 -25.47 9.57 15.62
N ILE A 133 -24.79 9.73 14.47
CA ILE A 133 -25.25 10.60 13.39
C ILE A 133 -26.48 10.02 12.69
N THR A 134 -26.64 8.70 12.63
CA THR A 134 -27.71 8.05 11.85
C THR A 134 -29.09 8.56 12.25
N ASN A 135 -29.34 8.71 13.55
CA ASN A 135 -30.61 9.26 14.05
C ASN A 135 -30.80 10.74 13.64
N SER A 136 -29.73 11.54 13.77
CA SER A 136 -29.78 12.96 13.40
C SER A 136 -29.97 13.16 11.89
N LEU A 137 -29.33 12.32 11.07
CA LEU A 137 -29.55 12.28 9.63
C LEU A 137 -30.98 11.90 9.29
N LYS A 138 -31.55 10.86 9.93
CA LYS A 138 -32.93 10.45 9.68
C LYS A 138 -33.93 11.58 9.97
N ASN A 139 -33.71 12.34 11.03
CA ASN A 139 -34.52 13.51 11.37
C ASN A 139 -34.36 14.63 10.33
N ASP A 140 -33.12 14.91 9.91
CA ASP A 140 -32.83 15.97 8.95
C ASP A 140 -33.24 15.64 7.51
N LEU A 141 -33.28 14.35 7.13
CA LEU A 141 -33.84 13.87 5.86
C LEU A 141 -35.36 14.10 5.77
N ASN A 142 -36.04 14.16 6.92
CA ASN A 142 -37.46 14.46 7.04
C ASN A 142 -37.77 15.97 7.22
N SER A 143 -36.76 16.83 7.20
CA SER A 143 -36.95 18.27 7.37
C SER A 143 -37.72 18.91 6.22
N THR A 144 -38.50 19.94 6.53
CA THR A 144 -39.21 20.76 5.52
C THR A 144 -38.28 21.59 4.65
N THR A 145 -37.07 21.90 5.15
CA THR A 145 -36.12 22.76 4.45
C THR A 145 -35.25 21.93 3.50
N GLN A 146 -35.40 22.15 2.20
CA GLN A 146 -34.64 21.42 1.16
C GLN A 146 -33.11 21.50 1.34
N PHE A 147 -32.58 22.58 1.90
CA PHE A 147 -31.15 22.74 2.14
C PHE A 147 -30.64 21.88 3.32
N VAL A 148 -31.47 21.63 4.33
CA VAL A 148 -31.13 20.73 5.44
C VAL A 148 -31.11 19.29 4.94
N VAL A 149 -32.15 18.88 4.20
CA VAL A 149 -32.17 17.58 3.50
C VAL A 149 -30.97 17.44 2.58
N GLY A 150 -30.62 18.50 1.86
CA GLY A 150 -29.47 18.52 0.95
C GLY A 150 -28.10 18.43 1.63
N LEU A 151 -27.98 18.87 2.89
CA LEU A 151 -26.79 18.69 3.73
C LEU A 151 -26.72 17.26 4.27
N ALA A 152 -27.85 16.72 4.76
CA ALA A 152 -27.95 15.34 5.24
C ALA A 152 -27.59 14.34 4.14
N LEU A 153 -28.17 14.47 2.93
CA LEU A 153 -27.84 13.63 1.77
C LEU A 153 -26.38 13.76 1.32
N CYS A 154 -25.81 14.97 1.40
CA CYS A 154 -24.39 15.18 1.05
C CYS A 154 -23.45 14.49 2.04
N THR A 155 -23.78 14.60 3.32
CA THR A 155 -23.03 13.98 4.41
C THR A 155 -23.12 12.47 4.29
N LEU A 156 -24.34 11.92 4.18
CA LEU A 156 -24.55 10.49 4.00
C LEU A 156 -23.83 9.96 2.76
N GLY A 157 -23.87 10.68 1.64
CA GLY A 157 -23.12 10.29 0.44
C GLY A 157 -21.58 10.30 0.59
N ALA A 158 -21.03 11.01 1.58
CA ALA A 158 -19.59 11.04 1.84
C ALA A 158 -19.16 9.98 2.88
N ILE A 159 -19.86 9.89 4.01
CA ILE A 159 -19.52 9.05 5.18
C ILE A 159 -20.41 7.81 5.35
N ALA A 160 -21.13 7.37 4.32
CA ALA A 160 -21.96 6.17 4.39
C ALA A 160 -21.18 4.92 4.86
N SER A 161 -21.44 4.50 6.10
CA SER A 161 -21.14 3.18 6.63
C SER A 161 -22.17 2.15 6.12
N PRO A 162 -21.82 0.86 5.96
CA PRO A 162 -22.77 -0.17 5.55
C PRO A 162 -24.03 -0.24 6.43
N GLU A 163 -23.92 0.02 7.73
CA GLU A 163 -25.07 0.01 8.66
C GLU A 163 -25.99 1.20 8.40
N MET A 164 -25.43 2.42 8.32
CA MET A 164 -26.17 3.63 7.98
C MET A 164 -26.87 3.55 6.62
N ALA A 165 -26.20 2.91 5.66
CA ALA A 165 -26.70 2.71 4.32
C ALA A 165 -27.95 1.83 4.31
N ARG A 166 -27.96 0.72 5.07
CA ARG A 166 -29.14 -0.15 5.22
C ARG A 166 -30.30 0.58 5.90
N ASP A 167 -30.02 1.27 7.00
CA ASP A 167 -31.06 1.93 7.81
C ASP A 167 -31.75 3.09 7.08
N LEU A 168 -31.01 3.82 6.24
CA LEU A 168 -31.50 5.01 5.54
C LEU A 168 -31.86 4.77 4.06
N ALA A 169 -31.68 3.57 3.52
CA ALA A 169 -31.94 3.25 2.11
C ALA A 169 -33.38 3.60 1.68
N SER A 170 -34.37 3.24 2.51
CA SER A 170 -35.79 3.51 2.25
C SER A 170 -36.12 5.00 2.22
N GLU A 171 -35.47 5.79 3.08
CA GLU A 171 -35.64 7.25 3.12
C GLU A 171 -35.04 7.91 1.87
N ILE A 172 -33.88 7.44 1.41
CA ILE A 172 -33.23 7.93 0.19
C ILE A 172 -34.12 7.66 -1.03
N ASP A 173 -34.70 6.45 -1.13
CA ASP A 173 -35.58 6.08 -2.24
C ASP A 173 -36.85 6.96 -2.28
N ARG A 174 -37.44 7.26 -1.12
CA ARG A 174 -38.53 8.23 -1.02
C ARG A 174 -38.12 9.62 -1.51
N LEU A 175 -36.93 10.10 -1.15
CA LEU A 175 -36.40 11.39 -1.58
C LEU A 175 -36.02 11.42 -3.07
N ALA A 176 -35.61 10.29 -3.65
CA ALA A 176 -35.34 10.16 -5.08
C ALA A 176 -36.60 10.32 -5.94
N ARG A 177 -37.78 10.00 -5.38
CA ARG A 177 -39.11 10.21 -5.97
C ARG A 177 -39.72 11.59 -5.70
N SER A 178 -39.05 12.46 -4.94
CA SER A 178 -39.54 13.81 -4.68
C SER A 178 -39.60 14.65 -5.97
N PRO A 179 -40.51 15.65 -6.09
CA PRO A 179 -40.58 16.50 -7.28
C PRO A 179 -39.45 17.53 -7.39
N ASN A 180 -38.69 17.76 -6.31
CA ASN A 180 -37.66 18.80 -6.28
C ASN A 180 -36.36 18.30 -6.90
N ALA A 181 -35.99 18.85 -8.06
CA ALA A 181 -34.74 18.53 -8.76
C ALA A 181 -33.47 18.67 -7.90
N TYR A 182 -33.44 19.62 -6.95
CA TYR A 182 -32.31 19.81 -6.04
C TYR A 182 -32.11 18.63 -5.09
N ILE A 183 -33.21 18.07 -4.58
CA ILE A 183 -33.17 16.91 -3.68
C ILE A 183 -32.89 15.65 -4.49
N ARG A 184 -33.58 15.46 -5.62
CA ARG A 184 -33.43 14.27 -6.48
C ARG A 184 -31.99 14.02 -6.90
N LYS A 185 -31.27 15.05 -7.39
CA LYS A 185 -29.87 14.88 -7.82
C LYS A 185 -28.95 14.42 -6.68
N LYS A 186 -29.19 14.91 -5.47
CA LYS A 186 -28.43 14.51 -4.27
C LYS A 186 -28.83 13.13 -3.78
N ALA A 187 -30.12 12.81 -3.81
CA ALA A 187 -30.64 11.50 -3.44
C ALA A 187 -30.13 10.42 -4.39
N ALA A 188 -30.07 10.67 -5.71
CA ALA A 188 -29.52 9.74 -6.68
C ALA A 188 -28.03 9.47 -6.46
N LEU A 189 -27.20 10.49 -6.17
CA LEU A 189 -25.78 10.28 -5.83
C LEU A 189 -25.59 9.60 -4.46
N CYS A 190 -26.47 9.88 -3.51
CA CYS A 190 -26.46 9.18 -2.22
C CYS A 190 -26.81 7.70 -2.41
N ALA A 191 -27.83 7.39 -3.23
CA ALA A 191 -28.19 6.02 -3.60
C ALA A 191 -27.04 5.31 -4.32
N PHE A 192 -26.32 6.01 -5.21
CA PHE A 192 -25.12 5.49 -5.87
C PHE A 192 -24.08 5.03 -4.83
N ARG A 193 -23.83 5.84 -3.79
CA ARG A 193 -22.87 5.47 -2.74
C ARG A 193 -23.36 4.30 -1.90
N VAL A 194 -24.65 4.27 -1.57
CA VAL A 194 -25.31 3.16 -0.86
C VAL A 194 -25.17 1.86 -1.64
N VAL A 195 -25.47 1.86 -2.94
CA VAL A 195 -25.31 0.69 -3.81
C VAL A 195 -23.86 0.21 -3.87
N ARG A 196 -22.89 1.13 -3.93
CA ARG A 196 -21.47 0.78 -3.93
C ARG A 196 -21.00 0.14 -2.61
N LYS A 197 -21.60 0.50 -1.47
CA LYS A 197 -21.27 -0.06 -0.15
C LYS A 197 -22.07 -1.32 0.18
N VAL A 198 -23.35 -1.35 -0.17
CA VAL A 198 -24.30 -2.43 0.09
C VAL A 198 -25.03 -2.79 -1.22
N PRO A 199 -24.49 -3.72 -2.02
CA PRO A 199 -25.09 -4.12 -3.29
C PRO A 199 -26.50 -4.72 -3.16
N GLU A 200 -26.85 -5.29 -2.01
CA GLU A 200 -28.17 -5.86 -1.75
C GLU A 200 -29.30 -4.82 -1.82
N SER A 201 -29.01 -3.54 -1.60
CA SER A 201 -30.01 -2.46 -1.59
C SER A 201 -30.44 -2.01 -2.99
N ILE A 202 -29.90 -2.61 -4.06
CA ILE A 202 -30.20 -2.27 -5.47
C ILE A 202 -31.70 -2.38 -5.79
N GLU A 203 -32.37 -3.41 -5.27
CA GLU A 203 -33.80 -3.69 -5.57
C GLU A 203 -34.71 -2.53 -5.14
N ILE A 204 -34.37 -1.86 -4.04
CA ILE A 204 -35.14 -0.73 -3.48
C ILE A 204 -35.13 0.45 -4.46
N PHE A 205 -33.99 0.72 -5.11
CA PHE A 205 -33.82 1.88 -5.98
C PHE A 205 -34.28 1.63 -7.43
N LEU A 206 -34.47 0.37 -7.84
CA LEU A 206 -34.83 -0.01 -9.21
C LEU A 206 -36.08 0.74 -9.73
N PRO A 207 -37.19 0.89 -8.98
CA PRO A 207 -38.38 1.60 -9.46
C PRO A 207 -38.13 3.10 -9.70
N ALA A 208 -37.27 3.73 -8.89
CA ALA A 208 -37.00 5.17 -8.98
C ALA A 208 -36.17 5.53 -10.24
N THR A 209 -35.34 4.60 -10.74
CA THR A 209 -34.44 4.84 -11.88
C THR A 209 -35.15 5.25 -13.17
N ARG A 210 -36.32 4.67 -13.47
CA ARG A 210 -37.10 5.00 -14.69
C ARG A 210 -37.53 6.46 -14.71
N SER A 211 -37.96 6.98 -13.56
CA SER A 211 -38.37 8.38 -13.41
C SER A 211 -37.20 9.36 -13.52
N LEU A 212 -35.98 8.93 -13.18
CA LEU A 212 -34.78 9.77 -13.27
C LEU A 212 -34.32 9.97 -14.73
N LEU A 213 -34.52 8.96 -15.59
CA LEU A 213 -34.13 9.03 -17.02
C LEU A 213 -35.09 9.87 -17.88
N THR A 214 -36.32 10.09 -17.45
CA THR A 214 -37.33 10.88 -18.17
C THR A 214 -37.28 12.38 -17.85
N GLU A 215 -36.41 12.77 -16.93
CA GLU A 215 -36.36 14.15 -16.41
C GLU A 215 -35.71 15.11 -17.43
N LYS A 216 -36.26 16.33 -17.54
CA LYS A 216 -35.69 17.37 -18.43
C LYS A 216 -34.45 18.04 -17.85
N ASN A 217 -34.29 18.03 -16.52
CA ASN A 217 -33.15 18.65 -15.86
C ASN A 217 -31.90 17.78 -16.04
N HIS A 218 -30.90 18.31 -16.75
CA HIS A 218 -29.64 17.63 -17.03
C HIS A 218 -28.91 17.18 -15.76
N GLY A 219 -29.01 17.98 -14.68
CA GLY A 219 -28.40 17.66 -13.38
C GLY A 219 -29.03 16.47 -12.67
N VAL A 220 -30.32 16.17 -12.90
CA VAL A 220 -30.94 14.94 -12.39
C VAL A 220 -30.57 13.77 -13.29
N LEU A 221 -30.59 13.98 -14.61
CA LEU A 221 -30.29 12.98 -15.60
C LEU A 221 -28.86 12.42 -15.45
N ILE A 222 -27.86 13.28 -15.28
CA ILE A 222 -26.46 12.85 -15.07
C ILE A 222 -26.31 11.98 -13.81
N THR A 223 -27.00 12.33 -12.73
CA THR A 223 -26.97 11.57 -11.48
C THR A 223 -27.74 10.25 -11.60
N GLY A 224 -28.83 10.23 -12.36
CA GLY A 224 -29.59 9.02 -12.67
C GLY A 224 -28.79 8.04 -13.52
N VAL A 225 -28.14 8.54 -14.59
CA VAL A 225 -27.24 7.74 -15.43
C VAL A 225 -26.08 7.20 -14.60
N THR A 226 -25.50 8.00 -13.70
CA THR A 226 -24.40 7.55 -12.82
C THR A 226 -24.84 6.45 -11.85
N LEU A 227 -26.03 6.57 -11.25
CA LEU A 227 -26.61 5.51 -10.42
C LEU A 227 -26.83 4.21 -11.21
N ILE A 228 -27.44 4.31 -12.39
CA ILE A 228 -27.71 3.14 -13.25
C ILE A 228 -26.39 2.47 -13.69
N THR A 229 -25.35 3.28 -13.96
CA THR A 229 -24.02 2.77 -14.33
C THR A 229 -23.49 1.79 -13.28
N GLU A 230 -23.51 2.15 -11.99
CA GLU A 230 -23.05 1.24 -10.92
C GLU A 230 -23.99 0.06 -10.71
N MET A 231 -25.31 0.25 -10.84
CA MET A 231 -26.26 -0.86 -10.72
C MET A 231 -25.93 -1.94 -11.76
N CYS A 232 -25.69 -1.52 -13.01
CA CYS A 232 -25.30 -2.42 -14.10
C CYS A 232 -23.92 -3.07 -13.89
N GLU A 233 -22.94 -2.36 -13.31
CA GLU A 233 -21.62 -2.95 -12.99
C GLU A 233 -21.69 -3.98 -11.85
N LYS A 234 -22.64 -3.86 -10.91
CA LYS A 234 -22.74 -4.75 -9.73
C LYS A 234 -23.66 -5.95 -9.90
N SER A 235 -24.71 -5.86 -10.72
CA SER A 235 -25.68 -6.94 -10.89
C SER A 235 -26.00 -7.20 -12.37
N PRO A 236 -25.78 -8.43 -12.88
CA PRO A 236 -26.10 -8.78 -14.26
C PRO A 236 -27.61 -8.79 -14.54
N ASP A 237 -28.45 -9.07 -13.53
CA ASP A 237 -29.91 -9.07 -13.68
C ASP A 237 -30.46 -7.67 -13.96
N THR A 238 -29.89 -6.65 -13.30
CA THR A 238 -30.24 -5.26 -13.58
C THR A 238 -29.81 -4.83 -14.97
N LEU A 239 -28.66 -5.32 -15.45
CA LEU A 239 -28.18 -5.07 -16.79
C LEU A 239 -29.19 -5.57 -17.83
N ALA A 240 -29.78 -6.75 -17.64
CA ALA A 240 -30.85 -7.26 -18.52
C ALA A 240 -32.11 -6.37 -18.53
N HIS A 241 -32.47 -5.77 -17.39
CA HIS A 241 -33.59 -4.83 -17.30
C HIS A 241 -33.30 -3.50 -18.00
N PHE A 242 -32.11 -2.93 -17.79
CA PHE A 242 -31.71 -1.64 -18.34
C PHE A 242 -31.35 -1.69 -19.84
N LYS A 243 -31.04 -2.86 -20.40
CA LYS A 243 -30.88 -3.05 -21.85
C LYS A 243 -32.08 -2.57 -22.66
N LYS A 244 -33.30 -2.77 -22.16
CA LYS A 244 -34.54 -2.30 -22.81
C LYS A 244 -34.64 -0.76 -22.90
N LEU A 245 -33.88 -0.03 -22.07
CA LEU A 245 -33.85 1.42 -22.02
C LEU A 245 -32.78 2.04 -22.95
N VAL A 246 -31.93 1.23 -23.59
CA VAL A 246 -30.88 1.67 -24.50
C VAL A 246 -31.39 2.58 -25.62
N PRO A 247 -32.49 2.26 -26.35
CA PRO A 247 -32.99 3.15 -27.42
C PRO A 247 -33.39 4.54 -26.92
N ASN A 248 -33.90 4.64 -25.68
CA ASN A 248 -34.23 5.93 -25.08
C ASN A 248 -32.97 6.74 -24.75
N LEU A 249 -31.93 6.10 -24.22
CA LEU A 249 -30.62 6.72 -23.97
C LEU A 249 -29.97 7.20 -25.28
N VAL A 250 -30.04 6.40 -26.34
CA VAL A 250 -29.57 6.74 -27.69
C VAL A 250 -30.31 7.97 -28.21
N ARG A 251 -31.64 8.05 -28.04
CA ARG A 251 -32.42 9.23 -28.42
C ARG A 251 -32.02 10.48 -27.63
N ILE A 252 -31.81 10.35 -26.32
CA ILE A 252 -31.36 11.45 -25.46
C ILE A 252 -29.97 11.93 -25.94
N LEU A 253 -29.04 11.02 -26.21
CA LEU A 253 -27.72 11.36 -26.72
C LEU A 253 -27.77 12.04 -28.09
N LYS A 254 -28.59 11.51 -29.02
CA LYS A 254 -28.83 12.12 -30.34
C LYS A 254 -29.38 13.53 -30.22
N ASN A 255 -30.31 13.74 -29.29
CA ASN A 255 -30.84 15.07 -28.99
C ASN A 255 -29.75 16.00 -28.44
N LEU A 256 -28.81 15.54 -27.61
CA LEU A 256 -27.72 16.38 -27.11
C LEU A 256 -26.71 16.77 -28.20
N ILE A 257 -26.46 15.88 -29.17
CA ILE A 257 -25.56 16.15 -30.31
C ILE A 257 -26.20 17.14 -31.29
N LEU A 258 -27.50 16.97 -31.57
CA LEU A 258 -28.25 17.83 -32.48
C LEU A 258 -28.77 19.11 -31.82
N ALA A 259 -28.88 19.13 -30.48
CA ALA A 259 -29.28 20.31 -29.75
C ALA A 259 -28.22 21.39 -29.93
N GLY A 260 -28.66 22.51 -30.49
CA GLY A 260 -27.86 23.71 -30.58
C GLY A 260 -27.52 24.29 -29.21
N TYR A 261 -26.93 25.48 -29.25
CA TYR A 261 -26.43 26.20 -28.09
C TYR A 261 -27.45 26.29 -26.94
N SER A 262 -27.06 25.79 -25.76
CA SER A 262 -27.79 25.94 -24.50
C SER A 262 -26.96 26.73 -23.48
N PRO A 263 -27.37 27.93 -23.06
CA PRO A 263 -26.54 28.82 -22.23
C PRO A 263 -26.09 28.25 -20.88
N GLU A 264 -26.86 27.33 -20.29
CA GLU A 264 -26.55 26.77 -18.96
C GLU A 264 -25.63 25.54 -19.01
N HIS A 265 -25.54 24.88 -20.16
CA HIS A 265 -24.93 23.56 -20.31
C HIS A 265 -23.89 23.50 -21.44
N ASP A 266 -23.71 24.56 -22.21
CA ASP A 266 -22.69 24.65 -23.24
C ASP A 266 -21.30 24.89 -22.63
N VAL A 267 -20.33 24.10 -23.07
CA VAL A 267 -18.91 24.32 -22.76
C VAL A 267 -18.14 24.36 -24.07
N SER A 268 -17.75 25.57 -24.48
CA SER A 268 -16.97 25.80 -25.72
C SER A 268 -17.67 25.32 -26.99
N GLY A 269 -18.99 25.51 -27.10
CA GLY A 269 -19.78 25.13 -28.28
C GLY A 269 -20.27 23.68 -28.30
N VAL A 270 -20.05 22.93 -27.21
CA VAL A 270 -20.57 21.56 -27.04
C VAL A 270 -21.60 21.52 -25.91
N SER A 271 -22.81 21.07 -26.23
CA SER A 271 -23.94 20.90 -25.32
C SER A 271 -23.72 19.74 -24.32
N ASP A 272 -23.55 20.06 -23.04
CA ASP A 272 -23.42 19.14 -21.90
C ASP A 272 -22.46 17.95 -22.10
N PRO A 273 -21.15 18.19 -22.17
CA PRO A 273 -20.17 17.13 -22.40
C PRO A 273 -20.11 16.09 -21.27
N PHE A 274 -20.41 16.48 -20.03
CA PHE A 274 -20.37 15.57 -18.88
C PHE A 274 -21.46 14.52 -18.97
N LEU A 275 -22.67 14.93 -19.35
CA LEU A 275 -23.78 14.02 -19.56
C LEU A 275 -23.51 13.10 -20.75
N GLN A 276 -22.99 13.61 -21.88
CA GLN A 276 -22.64 12.79 -23.04
C GLN A 276 -21.65 11.67 -22.67
N VAL A 277 -20.56 12.00 -21.97
CA VAL A 277 -19.56 11.02 -21.52
C VAL A 277 -20.19 9.98 -20.57
N LYS A 278 -21.07 10.40 -19.65
CA LYS A 278 -21.75 9.46 -18.74
C LYS A 278 -22.71 8.53 -19.47
N ILE A 279 -23.43 9.01 -20.48
CA ILE A 279 -24.29 8.17 -21.32
C ILE A 279 -23.44 7.20 -22.15
N LEU A 280 -22.35 7.67 -22.77
CA LEU A 280 -21.43 6.81 -23.55
C LEU A 280 -20.82 5.70 -22.70
N ARG A 281 -20.43 6.01 -21.46
CA ARG A 281 -19.94 5.02 -20.49
C ARG A 281 -21.02 3.99 -20.14
N LEU A 282 -22.25 4.44 -19.90
CA LEU A 282 -23.36 3.53 -19.64
C LEU A 282 -23.66 2.63 -20.85
N LEU A 283 -23.67 3.19 -22.07
CA LEU A 283 -23.83 2.43 -23.31
C LEU A 283 -22.73 1.38 -23.49
N ARG A 284 -21.48 1.70 -23.13
CA ARG A 284 -20.36 0.76 -23.16
C ARG A 284 -20.65 -0.50 -22.34
N ILE A 285 -21.13 -0.32 -21.12
CA ILE A 285 -21.42 -1.44 -20.20
C ILE A 285 -22.66 -2.22 -20.67
N LEU A 286 -23.71 -1.52 -21.13
CA LEU A 286 -24.94 -2.15 -21.60
C LEU A 286 -24.77 -2.95 -22.89
N GLY A 287 -23.87 -2.52 -23.79
CA GLY A 287 -23.59 -3.19 -25.06
C GLY A 287 -22.61 -4.36 -24.95
N ARG A 288 -22.03 -4.60 -23.77
CA ARG A 288 -21.05 -5.67 -23.60
C ARG A 288 -21.72 -7.04 -23.71
N GLY A 289 -21.27 -7.85 -24.67
CA GLY A 289 -21.76 -9.22 -24.88
C GLY A 289 -23.15 -9.33 -25.50
N ASP A 290 -23.69 -8.25 -26.09
CA ASP A 290 -25.01 -8.26 -26.71
C ASP A 290 -25.03 -7.55 -28.08
N PRO A 291 -25.23 -8.30 -29.17
CA PRO A 291 -25.18 -7.74 -30.52
C PRO A 291 -26.39 -6.86 -30.84
N GLU A 292 -27.58 -7.14 -30.31
CA GLU A 292 -28.80 -6.40 -30.66
C GLU A 292 -28.76 -4.97 -30.12
N THR A 293 -28.34 -4.83 -28.85
CA THR A 293 -28.16 -3.51 -28.24
C THR A 293 -26.97 -2.74 -28.83
N SER A 294 -25.90 -3.46 -29.23
CA SER A 294 -24.74 -2.88 -29.93
C SER A 294 -25.15 -2.30 -31.29
N GLU A 295 -25.98 -3.00 -32.05
CA GLU A 295 -26.52 -2.52 -33.33
C GLU A 295 -27.29 -1.21 -33.16
N ALA A 296 -28.15 -1.12 -32.13
CA ALA A 296 -28.95 0.06 -31.85
C ALA A 296 -28.13 1.32 -31.49
N MET A 297 -26.91 1.15 -30.97
CA MET A 297 -26.02 2.27 -30.61
C MET A 297 -24.99 2.62 -31.70
N ASN A 298 -24.75 1.74 -32.68
CA ASN A 298 -23.76 1.94 -33.74
C ASN A 298 -23.99 3.25 -34.52
N ASP A 299 -25.24 3.58 -34.88
CA ASP A 299 -25.59 4.83 -35.60
C ASP A 299 -25.16 6.08 -34.82
N VAL A 300 -25.49 6.14 -33.52
CA VAL A 300 -25.13 7.30 -32.69
C VAL A 300 -23.63 7.35 -32.41
N LEU A 301 -22.96 6.21 -32.21
CA LEU A 301 -21.50 6.19 -32.04
C LEU A 301 -20.77 6.68 -33.29
N ALA A 302 -21.22 6.27 -34.48
CA ALA A 302 -20.72 6.78 -35.75
C ALA A 302 -20.98 8.29 -35.90
N GLN A 303 -22.19 8.74 -35.54
CA GLN A 303 -22.55 10.17 -35.57
C GLN A 303 -21.69 11.01 -34.62
N VAL A 304 -21.44 10.56 -33.39
CA VAL A 304 -20.55 11.25 -32.43
C VAL A 304 -19.12 11.28 -32.95
N ALA A 305 -18.63 10.15 -33.49
CA ALA A 305 -17.26 10.04 -33.98
C ALA A 305 -16.96 10.98 -35.15
N THR A 306 -17.96 11.30 -35.99
CA THR A 306 -17.79 12.16 -37.17
C THR A 306 -18.14 13.63 -36.92
N ASN A 307 -19.17 13.91 -36.12
CA ASN A 307 -19.66 15.29 -35.91
C ASN A 307 -18.96 16.04 -34.77
N THR A 308 -18.26 15.34 -33.86
CA THR A 308 -17.63 16.00 -32.71
C THR A 308 -16.39 16.80 -33.12
N GLU A 309 -16.34 18.06 -32.70
CA GLU A 309 -15.22 18.96 -33.00
C GLU A 309 -13.96 18.62 -32.18
N THR A 310 -12.83 18.36 -32.84
CA THR A 310 -11.57 17.94 -32.17
C THR A 310 -10.62 19.09 -31.83
N THR A 311 -11.05 20.33 -32.03
CA THR A 311 -10.21 21.52 -31.82
C THR A 311 -10.01 21.82 -30.34
N LYS A 312 -10.98 21.43 -29.49
CA LYS A 312 -10.98 21.68 -28.05
C LYS A 312 -10.88 20.39 -27.26
N ASN A 313 -10.41 20.51 -26.02
CA ASN A 313 -10.29 19.39 -25.08
C ASN A 313 -11.64 18.70 -24.81
N VAL A 314 -12.73 19.47 -24.79
CA VAL A 314 -14.10 18.96 -24.54
C VAL A 314 -14.50 17.92 -25.59
N GLY A 315 -14.35 18.24 -26.87
CA GLY A 315 -14.66 17.30 -27.95
C GLY A 315 -13.71 16.10 -27.98
N ASN A 316 -12.42 16.30 -27.66
CA ASN A 316 -11.49 15.18 -27.51
C ASN A 316 -11.86 14.25 -26.35
N THR A 317 -12.43 14.77 -25.26
CA THR A 317 -12.92 13.97 -24.12
C THR A 317 -14.11 13.12 -24.51
N ILE A 318 -15.07 13.67 -25.27
CA ILE A 318 -16.21 12.92 -25.78
C ILE A 318 -15.74 11.84 -26.74
N LEU A 319 -14.86 12.17 -27.69
CA LEU A 319 -14.29 11.20 -28.62
C LEU A 319 -13.49 10.09 -27.92
N TYR A 320 -12.77 10.42 -26.85
CA TYR A 320 -12.07 9.42 -26.05
C TYR A 320 -13.04 8.38 -25.48
N GLU A 321 -14.12 8.81 -24.82
CA GLU A 321 -15.11 7.87 -24.29
C GLU A 321 -15.82 7.13 -25.42
N THR A 322 -16.15 7.79 -26.53
CA THR A 322 -16.74 7.15 -27.72
C THR A 322 -15.85 6.04 -28.27
N VAL A 323 -14.54 6.28 -28.38
CA VAL A 323 -13.58 5.26 -28.83
C VAL A 323 -13.53 4.09 -27.84
N LEU A 324 -13.48 4.36 -26.54
CA LEU A 324 -13.55 3.29 -25.53
C LEU A 324 -14.85 2.49 -25.65
N SER A 325 -15.98 3.15 -25.87
CA SER A 325 -17.27 2.49 -26.06
C SER A 325 -17.26 1.59 -27.30
N ILE A 326 -16.78 2.08 -28.44
CA ILE A 326 -16.68 1.32 -29.69
C ILE A 326 -15.79 0.08 -29.53
N MET A 327 -14.64 0.22 -28.88
CA MET A 327 -13.67 -0.87 -28.77
C MET A 327 -14.08 -1.94 -27.75
N ASP A 328 -14.96 -1.60 -26.80
CA ASP A 328 -15.39 -2.53 -25.77
C ASP A 328 -16.60 -3.37 -26.19
N ILE A 329 -17.53 -2.77 -26.95
CA ILE A 329 -18.73 -3.44 -27.48
C ILE A 329 -18.40 -4.27 -28.74
N GLN A 330 -19.30 -5.18 -29.10
CA GLN A 330 -19.22 -5.93 -30.36
C GLN A 330 -19.71 -5.07 -31.53
N SER A 331 -18.97 -4.02 -31.86
CA SER A 331 -19.33 -3.12 -32.98
C SER A 331 -18.92 -3.69 -34.34
N GLU A 332 -19.46 -3.10 -35.41
CA GLU A 332 -19.01 -3.31 -36.78
C GLU A 332 -17.50 -3.03 -36.93
N SER A 333 -16.80 -3.83 -37.75
CA SER A 333 -15.37 -3.66 -38.02
C SER A 333 -15.03 -2.29 -38.61
N GLY A 334 -15.93 -1.71 -39.41
CA GLY A 334 -15.75 -0.36 -39.97
C GLY A 334 -15.61 0.71 -38.88
N LEU A 335 -16.43 0.62 -37.82
CA LEU A 335 -16.42 1.56 -36.70
C LEU A 335 -15.16 1.41 -35.84
N ARG A 336 -14.66 0.19 -35.64
CA ARG A 336 -13.39 -0.04 -34.92
C ARG A 336 -12.19 0.51 -35.68
N VAL A 337 -12.16 0.35 -37.00
CA VAL A 337 -11.12 0.96 -37.85
C VAL A 337 -11.17 2.48 -37.75
N LEU A 338 -12.36 3.09 -37.78
CA LEU A 338 -12.52 4.53 -37.57
C LEU A 338 -11.99 4.95 -36.19
N ALA A 339 -12.33 4.21 -35.13
CA ALA A 339 -11.89 4.50 -33.76
C ALA A 339 -10.35 4.47 -33.64
N ILE A 340 -9.69 3.48 -34.25
CA ILE A 340 -8.23 3.38 -34.26
C ILE A 340 -7.60 4.52 -35.08
N ASN A 341 -8.20 4.91 -36.20
CA ASN A 341 -7.74 6.08 -36.97
C ASN A 341 -7.85 7.38 -36.16
N ILE A 342 -8.89 7.54 -35.34
CA ILE A 342 -9.03 8.67 -34.41
C ILE A 342 -7.90 8.65 -33.37
N LEU A 343 -7.59 7.49 -32.79
CA LEU A 343 -6.47 7.35 -31.86
C LEU A 343 -5.11 7.60 -32.54
N GLY A 344 -4.93 7.16 -33.78
CA GLY A 344 -3.75 7.48 -34.58
C GLY A 344 -3.56 8.99 -34.77
N ARG A 345 -4.63 9.74 -35.02
CA ARG A 345 -4.60 11.21 -35.07
C ARG A 345 -4.29 11.82 -33.71
N PHE A 346 -4.79 11.24 -32.62
CA PHE A 346 -4.48 11.70 -31.26
C PHE A 346 -3.01 11.46 -30.87
N LEU A 347 -2.39 10.36 -31.31
CA LEU A 347 -0.95 10.11 -31.10
C LEU A 347 -0.06 11.17 -31.79
N LEU A 348 -0.50 11.66 -32.96
CA LEU A 348 0.22 12.69 -33.72
C LEU A 348 -0.03 14.12 -33.21
N ASN A 349 -0.89 14.29 -32.20
CA ASN A 349 -1.23 15.62 -31.70
C ASN A 349 -0.03 16.24 -30.94
N ASN A 350 0.09 17.56 -30.94
CA ASN A 350 1.14 18.27 -30.19
C ASN A 350 0.87 18.29 -28.69
N ASP A 351 -0.38 18.16 -28.25
CA ASP A 351 -0.73 18.13 -26.83
C ASP A 351 -0.35 16.78 -26.19
N LYS A 352 0.52 16.85 -25.19
CA LYS A 352 0.97 15.70 -24.40
C LYS A 352 -0.18 14.97 -23.71
N ASN A 353 -1.21 15.68 -23.26
CA ASN A 353 -2.37 15.07 -22.61
C ASN A 353 -3.12 14.16 -23.59
N ILE A 354 -3.28 14.61 -24.84
CA ILE A 354 -3.96 13.85 -25.89
C ILE A 354 -3.14 12.63 -26.29
N ARG A 355 -1.81 12.76 -26.42
CA ARG A 355 -0.91 11.61 -26.65
C ARG A 355 -1.01 10.58 -25.54
N TYR A 356 -0.96 11.03 -24.28
CA TYR A 356 -1.07 10.16 -23.12
C TYR A 356 -2.40 9.39 -23.12
N VAL A 357 -3.52 10.09 -23.37
CA VAL A 357 -4.84 9.48 -23.48
C VAL A 357 -4.86 8.45 -24.62
N ALA A 358 -4.31 8.79 -25.79
CA ALA A 358 -4.25 7.86 -26.92
C ALA A 358 -3.46 6.59 -26.60
N LEU A 359 -2.27 6.71 -26.01
CA LEU A 359 -1.45 5.57 -25.58
C LEU A 359 -2.16 4.70 -24.54
N ASN A 360 -2.77 5.33 -23.53
CA ASN A 360 -3.52 4.62 -22.50
C ASN A 360 -4.76 3.90 -23.06
N THR A 361 -5.42 4.50 -24.06
CA THR A 361 -6.56 3.88 -24.75
C THR A 361 -6.10 2.67 -25.55
N LEU A 362 -5.06 2.84 -26.37
CA LEU A 362 -4.50 1.77 -27.19
C LEU A 362 -4.02 0.59 -26.34
N LEU A 363 -3.47 0.88 -25.16
CA LEU A 363 -3.06 -0.15 -24.20
C LEU A 363 -4.25 -1.02 -23.78
N LYS A 364 -5.36 -0.41 -23.36
CA LYS A 364 -6.59 -1.12 -22.96
C LYS A 364 -7.21 -1.92 -24.10
N THR A 365 -7.09 -1.44 -25.35
CA THR A 365 -7.71 -2.08 -26.51
C THR A 365 -6.80 -3.06 -27.24
N SER A 366 -5.52 -3.12 -26.87
CA SER A 366 -4.48 -3.87 -27.58
C SER A 366 -4.76 -5.37 -27.70
N ALA A 367 -5.36 -5.99 -26.68
CA ALA A 367 -5.67 -7.42 -26.72
C ALA A 367 -6.84 -7.78 -27.64
N LYS A 368 -7.76 -6.85 -27.93
CA LYS A 368 -8.94 -7.12 -28.77
C LYS A 368 -8.60 -7.03 -30.26
N ASP A 369 -7.88 -5.98 -30.68
CA ASP A 369 -7.60 -5.69 -32.09
C ASP A 369 -6.11 -5.36 -32.35
N LEU A 370 -5.26 -6.35 -32.14
CA LEU A 370 -3.80 -6.21 -32.24
C LEU A 370 -3.32 -5.78 -33.64
N SER A 371 -3.94 -6.30 -34.70
CA SER A 371 -3.52 -6.04 -36.10
C SER A 371 -3.68 -4.57 -36.51
N ALA A 372 -4.71 -3.90 -36.01
CA ALA A 372 -5.00 -2.52 -36.34
C ALA A 372 -4.11 -1.56 -35.53
N VAL A 373 -3.85 -1.86 -34.25
CA VAL A 373 -2.91 -1.08 -33.43
C VAL A 373 -1.47 -1.18 -33.97
N GLN A 374 -1.07 -2.34 -34.52
CA GLN A 374 0.25 -2.53 -35.12
C GLN A 374 0.57 -1.57 -36.28
N ARG A 375 -0.43 -0.98 -36.94
CA ARG A 375 -0.22 0.02 -38.00
C ARG A 375 0.46 1.29 -37.48
N HIS A 376 0.20 1.64 -36.23
CA HIS A 376 0.77 2.82 -35.55
C HIS A 376 2.03 2.49 -34.74
N ARG A 377 2.65 1.32 -34.93
CA ARG A 377 3.84 0.91 -34.16
C ARG A 377 5.00 1.91 -34.25
N SER A 378 5.21 2.53 -35.42
CA SER A 378 6.34 3.45 -35.63
C SER A 378 6.19 4.72 -34.80
N THR A 379 4.99 5.28 -34.74
CA THR A 379 4.69 6.45 -33.92
C THR A 379 4.73 6.12 -32.42
N ILE A 380 4.31 4.90 -32.03
CA ILE A 380 4.43 4.44 -30.63
C ILE A 380 5.89 4.28 -30.21
N LEU A 381 6.76 3.73 -31.08
CA LEU A 381 8.20 3.65 -30.82
C LEU A 381 8.85 5.05 -30.75
N GLU A 382 8.37 6.01 -31.53
CA GLU A 382 8.82 7.40 -31.41
C GLU A 382 8.42 8.02 -30.06
N CYS A 383 7.26 7.65 -29.50
CA CYS A 383 6.82 8.10 -28.17
C CYS A 383 7.73 7.61 -27.03
N LEU A 384 8.52 6.55 -27.22
CA LEU A 384 9.55 6.15 -26.24
C LEU A 384 10.67 7.20 -26.08
N LYS A 385 10.84 8.07 -27.08
CA LYS A 385 11.84 9.15 -27.08
C LYS A 385 11.26 10.49 -26.59
N ASP A 386 9.98 10.52 -26.18
CA ASP A 386 9.33 11.74 -25.71
C ASP A 386 9.98 12.25 -24.40
N PRO A 387 10.13 13.57 -24.19
CA PRO A 387 10.66 14.11 -22.94
C PRO A 387 9.78 13.82 -21.72
N ASP A 388 8.48 13.55 -21.88
CA ASP A 388 7.56 13.30 -20.79
C ASP A 388 7.67 11.87 -20.23
N VAL A 389 7.90 11.76 -18.92
CA VAL A 389 8.00 10.49 -18.17
C VAL A 389 6.72 9.66 -18.30
N SER A 390 5.55 10.28 -18.21
CA SER A 390 4.26 9.58 -18.22
C SER A 390 3.96 8.99 -19.60
N ILE A 391 4.31 9.71 -20.67
CA ILE A 391 4.19 9.25 -22.05
C ILE A 391 5.15 8.09 -22.29
N ARG A 392 6.43 8.22 -21.90
CA ARG A 392 7.41 7.13 -22.03
C ARG A 392 6.97 5.86 -21.29
N ARG A 393 6.41 5.99 -20.09
CA ARG A 393 5.86 4.86 -19.31
C ARG A 393 4.77 4.11 -20.09
N ARG A 394 3.74 4.83 -20.55
CA ARG A 394 2.63 4.23 -21.29
C ARG A 394 3.05 3.69 -22.64
N ALA A 395 3.96 4.36 -23.34
CA ALA A 395 4.52 3.88 -24.59
C ALA A 395 5.29 2.57 -24.38
N MET A 396 6.07 2.45 -23.31
CA MET A 396 6.79 1.21 -22.97
C MET A 396 5.82 0.06 -22.69
N GLU A 397 4.82 0.26 -21.83
CA GLU A 397 3.80 -0.74 -21.53
C GLU A 397 3.07 -1.20 -22.81
N LEU A 398 2.73 -0.24 -23.69
CA LEU A 398 2.10 -0.54 -24.97
C LEU A 398 3.03 -1.29 -25.93
N CYS A 399 4.32 -0.91 -26.01
CA CYS A 399 5.30 -1.62 -26.83
C CYS A 399 5.43 -3.08 -26.42
N VAL A 400 5.43 -3.37 -25.12
CA VAL A 400 5.45 -4.73 -24.55
C VAL A 400 4.18 -5.50 -24.93
N ALA A 401 3.02 -4.86 -24.83
CA ALA A 401 1.74 -5.47 -25.23
C ALA A 401 1.63 -5.76 -26.74
N LEU A 402 2.38 -5.03 -27.57
CA LEU A 402 2.40 -5.19 -29.03
C LEU A 402 3.40 -6.24 -29.54
N VAL A 403 4.13 -6.92 -28.65
CA VAL A 403 5.11 -7.93 -29.02
C VAL A 403 4.42 -9.23 -29.47
N ASN A 404 4.82 -9.73 -30.64
CA ASN A 404 4.38 -10.96 -31.27
C ASN A 404 5.58 -11.77 -31.74
N HIS A 405 5.38 -13.05 -32.07
CA HIS A 405 6.41 -13.93 -32.62
C HIS A 405 7.12 -13.38 -33.88
N SER A 406 6.45 -12.55 -34.68
CA SER A 406 7.03 -11.96 -35.90
C SER A 406 7.88 -10.71 -35.66
N ASN A 407 7.60 -9.95 -34.60
CA ASN A 407 8.20 -8.63 -34.37
C ASN A 407 9.14 -8.59 -33.15
N VAL A 408 9.20 -9.67 -32.36
CA VAL A 408 9.93 -9.76 -31.10
C VAL A 408 11.38 -9.31 -31.20
N ARG A 409 12.12 -9.74 -32.24
CA ARG A 409 13.53 -9.37 -32.42
C ARG A 409 13.73 -7.86 -32.56
N SER A 410 12.92 -7.20 -33.39
CA SER A 410 13.01 -5.75 -33.62
C SER A 410 12.55 -4.95 -32.40
N MET A 411 11.42 -5.34 -31.80
CA MET A 411 10.84 -4.64 -30.66
C MET A 411 11.73 -4.69 -29.42
N ILE A 412 12.26 -5.88 -29.09
CA ILE A 412 13.16 -6.02 -27.94
C ILE A 412 14.46 -5.23 -28.15
N THR A 413 14.97 -5.13 -29.38
CA THR A 413 16.16 -4.32 -29.66
C THR A 413 15.92 -2.83 -29.36
N GLU A 414 14.77 -2.28 -29.77
CA GLU A 414 14.40 -0.89 -29.45
C GLU A 414 14.13 -0.69 -27.95
N LEU A 415 13.52 -1.67 -27.27
CA LEU A 415 13.32 -1.61 -25.81
C LEU A 415 14.64 -1.69 -25.03
N LEU A 416 15.62 -2.47 -25.50
CA LEU A 416 16.96 -2.51 -24.93
C LEU A 416 17.67 -1.15 -25.10
N LEU A 417 17.62 -0.56 -26.30
CA LEU A 417 18.14 0.79 -26.55
C LEU A 417 17.46 1.84 -25.63
N PHE A 418 16.17 1.68 -25.37
CA PHE A 418 15.45 2.52 -24.43
C PHE A 418 15.95 2.35 -22.98
N VAL A 419 16.22 1.12 -22.53
CA VAL A 419 16.77 0.83 -21.19
C VAL A 419 18.16 1.45 -21.03
N GLU A 420 19.01 1.36 -22.05
CA GLU A 420 20.36 1.94 -22.04
C GLU A 420 20.33 3.47 -21.95
N ARG A 421 19.44 4.11 -22.71
CA ARG A 421 19.33 5.58 -22.77
C ARG A 421 18.59 6.17 -21.57
N SER A 422 17.72 5.41 -20.92
CA SER A 422 16.89 5.92 -19.82
C SER A 422 17.70 6.08 -18.53
N PRO A 423 17.72 7.27 -17.90
CA PRO A 423 18.42 7.47 -16.64
C PRO A 423 17.63 7.00 -15.41
N GLU A 424 16.31 6.81 -15.55
CA GLU A 424 15.42 6.54 -14.41
C GLU A 424 15.46 5.06 -13.98
N PRO A 425 15.76 4.77 -12.69
CA PRO A 425 15.93 3.41 -12.20
C PRO A 425 14.63 2.58 -12.23
N GLU A 426 13.49 3.22 -11.99
CA GLU A 426 12.18 2.56 -11.97
C GLU A 426 11.83 1.99 -13.35
N PHE A 427 12.12 2.73 -14.43
CA PHE A 427 11.90 2.26 -15.79
C PHE A 427 12.78 1.08 -16.16
N LYS A 428 14.05 1.08 -15.73
CA LYS A 428 14.95 -0.04 -15.99
C LYS A 428 14.44 -1.33 -15.36
N SER A 429 13.94 -1.25 -14.12
CA SER A 429 13.41 -2.38 -13.38
C SER A 429 12.13 -2.97 -13.97
N VAL A 430 11.16 -2.11 -14.31
CA VAL A 430 9.91 -2.55 -14.92
C VAL A 430 10.16 -3.07 -16.34
N CYS A 431 10.97 -2.35 -17.13
CA CYS A 431 11.27 -2.76 -18.50
C CYS A 431 12.05 -4.06 -18.57
N SER A 432 13.04 -4.30 -17.69
CA SER A 432 13.76 -5.58 -17.64
C SER A 432 12.84 -6.76 -17.39
N SER A 433 11.88 -6.59 -16.47
CA SER A 433 10.90 -7.62 -16.13
C SER A 433 9.94 -7.90 -17.29
N HIS A 434 9.49 -6.84 -17.97
CA HIS A 434 8.62 -6.96 -19.14
C HIS A 434 9.34 -7.59 -20.34
N ILE A 435 10.61 -7.22 -20.59
CA ILE A 435 11.42 -7.83 -21.64
C ILE A 435 11.60 -9.33 -21.35
N MET A 436 11.85 -9.71 -20.09
CA MET A 436 11.96 -11.12 -19.70
C MET A 436 10.65 -11.87 -20.00
N HIS A 437 9.49 -11.34 -19.57
CA HIS A 437 8.20 -11.96 -19.85
C HIS A 437 7.93 -12.10 -21.36
N CYS A 438 8.24 -11.08 -22.16
CA CYS A 438 8.12 -11.15 -23.62
C CYS A 438 9.07 -12.18 -24.23
N ALA A 439 10.32 -12.25 -23.75
CA ALA A 439 11.29 -13.21 -24.22
C ALA A 439 10.86 -14.64 -23.89
N ASP A 440 10.29 -14.88 -22.70
CA ASP A 440 9.78 -16.20 -22.32
C ASP A 440 8.60 -16.68 -23.16
N LYS A 441 7.69 -15.76 -23.51
CA LYS A 441 6.47 -16.09 -24.27
C LYS A 441 6.71 -16.19 -25.77
N PHE A 442 7.54 -15.32 -26.33
CA PHE A 442 7.67 -15.13 -27.78
C PHE A 442 9.05 -15.48 -28.36
N SER A 443 9.99 -16.01 -27.57
CA SER A 443 11.33 -16.33 -28.09
C SER A 443 11.28 -17.32 -29.26
N PRO A 444 12.03 -17.06 -30.33
CA PRO A 444 12.22 -18.02 -31.42
C PRO A 444 13.17 -19.17 -31.03
N ASP A 445 14.25 -18.86 -30.31
CA ASP A 445 15.31 -19.81 -29.94
C ASP A 445 15.76 -19.59 -28.50
N ASN A 446 16.14 -20.65 -27.80
CA ASN A 446 16.69 -20.56 -26.43
C ASN A 446 18.02 -19.80 -26.41
N LYS A 447 18.85 -19.93 -27.46
CA LYS A 447 20.09 -19.15 -27.61
C LYS A 447 19.80 -17.64 -27.66
N TRP A 448 18.86 -17.23 -28.52
CA TRP A 448 18.46 -15.84 -28.62
C TRP A 448 17.87 -15.31 -27.31
N ARG A 449 17.10 -16.13 -26.59
CA ARG A 449 16.54 -15.79 -25.28
C ARG A 449 17.65 -15.49 -24.26
N LEU A 450 18.63 -16.39 -24.13
CA LEU A 450 19.77 -16.22 -23.22
C LEU A 450 20.62 -14.99 -23.59
N GLU A 451 20.93 -14.78 -24.87
CA GLU A 451 21.65 -13.59 -25.34
C GLU A 451 20.90 -12.29 -25.01
N THR A 452 19.57 -12.31 -25.12
CA THR A 452 18.71 -11.18 -24.78
C THR A 452 18.77 -10.89 -23.28
N LEU A 453 18.67 -11.91 -22.42
CA LEU A 453 18.74 -11.73 -20.97
C LEU A 453 20.10 -11.22 -20.50
N LEU A 454 21.18 -11.72 -21.08
CA LEU A 454 22.51 -11.17 -20.85
C LEU A 454 22.55 -9.66 -21.18
N ARG A 455 22.03 -9.26 -22.35
CA ARG A 455 21.96 -7.83 -22.72
C ARG A 455 21.09 -7.01 -21.78
N VAL A 456 19.96 -7.55 -21.31
CA VAL A 456 19.10 -6.87 -20.31
C VAL A 456 19.86 -6.64 -19.01
N ILE A 457 20.53 -7.68 -18.49
CA ILE A 457 21.30 -7.60 -17.24
C ILE A 457 22.44 -6.58 -17.38
N VAL A 458 23.10 -6.55 -18.53
CA VAL A 458 24.14 -5.58 -18.83
C VAL A 458 23.57 -4.16 -18.98
N ALA A 459 22.42 -3.96 -19.64
CA ALA A 459 21.85 -2.63 -19.85
C ALA A 459 21.23 -2.03 -18.56
N ALA A 460 20.50 -2.85 -17.80
CA ALA A 460 19.79 -2.41 -16.60
C ALA A 460 20.68 -2.38 -15.34
N GLY A 461 21.75 -3.18 -15.29
CA GLY A 461 22.71 -3.17 -14.18
C GLY A 461 22.08 -3.54 -12.84
N ASN A 462 22.25 -2.67 -11.83
CA ASN A 462 21.72 -2.90 -10.47
C ASN A 462 20.21 -2.72 -10.34
N ASN A 463 19.54 -2.21 -11.37
CA ASN A 463 18.09 -1.99 -11.33
C ASN A 463 17.28 -3.20 -11.79
N VAL A 464 17.95 -4.30 -12.15
CA VAL A 464 17.30 -5.58 -12.49
C VAL A 464 16.69 -6.17 -11.22
N ARG A 465 15.47 -6.69 -11.32
CA ARG A 465 14.82 -7.44 -10.24
C ARG A 465 15.41 -8.84 -10.09
N ASP A 466 15.39 -9.37 -8.87
CA ASP A 466 15.98 -10.68 -8.55
C ASP A 466 15.28 -11.85 -9.27
N ASP A 467 14.03 -11.66 -9.69
CA ASP A 467 13.28 -12.62 -10.51
C ASP A 467 13.92 -12.89 -11.88
N VAL A 468 14.53 -11.87 -12.49
CA VAL A 468 15.27 -12.02 -13.75
C VAL A 468 16.54 -12.84 -13.51
N VAL A 469 17.21 -12.68 -12.37
CA VAL A 469 18.41 -13.45 -12.00
C VAL A 469 18.06 -14.92 -11.84
N SER A 470 17.04 -15.24 -11.03
CA SER A 470 16.62 -16.63 -10.79
C SER A 470 16.16 -17.30 -12.09
N SER A 471 15.38 -16.60 -12.91
CA SER A 471 14.85 -17.14 -14.16
C SER A 471 15.94 -17.33 -15.22
N THR A 472 16.95 -16.45 -15.27
CA THR A 472 18.11 -16.62 -16.15
C THR A 472 18.93 -17.85 -15.74
N ILE A 473 19.20 -18.01 -14.45
CA ILE A 473 19.90 -19.19 -13.90
C ILE A 473 19.15 -20.49 -14.25
N GLN A 474 17.84 -20.48 -14.07
CA GLN A 474 16.96 -21.59 -14.41
C GLN A 474 17.02 -21.95 -15.90
N LEU A 475 16.94 -20.94 -16.78
CA LEU A 475 17.02 -21.16 -18.22
C LEU A 475 18.38 -21.69 -18.66
N ILE A 476 19.47 -21.22 -18.05
CA ILE A 476 20.81 -21.77 -18.29
C ILE A 476 20.86 -23.25 -17.86
N SER A 477 20.27 -23.58 -16.71
CA SER A 477 20.23 -24.95 -16.19
C SER A 477 19.46 -25.93 -17.09
N ASP A 478 18.40 -25.48 -17.75
CA ASP A 478 17.57 -26.29 -18.65
C ASP A 478 18.18 -26.42 -20.06
N SER A 479 19.11 -25.54 -20.42
CA SER A 479 19.67 -25.47 -21.78
C SER A 479 20.67 -26.60 -22.08
N PRO A 480 20.85 -26.99 -23.36
CA PRO A 480 21.85 -27.99 -23.77
C PRO A 480 23.29 -27.56 -23.43
N ARG A 481 24.18 -28.55 -23.26
CA ARG A 481 25.59 -28.35 -22.84
C ARG A 481 26.38 -27.36 -23.71
N GLU A 482 26.18 -27.39 -25.02
CA GLU A 482 26.85 -26.48 -25.96
C GLU A 482 26.45 -25.01 -25.72
N LEU A 483 25.16 -24.76 -25.45
CA LEU A 483 24.68 -23.42 -25.13
C LEU A 483 25.16 -22.94 -23.75
N GLN A 484 25.23 -23.85 -22.78
CA GLN A 484 25.76 -23.56 -21.44
C GLN A 484 27.21 -23.07 -21.49
N ALA A 485 28.05 -23.67 -22.34
CA ALA A 485 29.44 -23.26 -22.53
C ALA A 485 29.53 -21.86 -23.16
N SER A 486 28.81 -21.65 -24.28
CA SER A 486 28.79 -20.37 -24.99
C SER A 486 28.32 -19.22 -24.09
N ILE A 487 27.20 -19.41 -23.37
CA ILE A 487 26.64 -18.33 -22.53
C ILE A 487 27.54 -18.02 -21.34
N THR A 488 28.18 -19.04 -20.74
CA THR A 488 29.14 -18.85 -19.64
C THR A 488 30.36 -18.06 -20.12
N ALA A 489 30.84 -18.35 -21.33
CA ALA A 489 31.93 -17.59 -21.95
C ALA A 489 31.54 -16.12 -22.23
N ASP A 490 30.28 -15.88 -22.62
CA ASP A 490 29.77 -14.52 -22.85
C ASP A 490 29.61 -13.73 -21.53
N PHE A 491 29.09 -14.36 -20.47
CA PHE A 491 29.04 -13.78 -19.12
C PHE A 491 30.45 -13.48 -18.59
N TRP A 492 31.40 -14.39 -18.80
CA TRP A 492 32.80 -14.18 -18.43
C TRP A 492 33.41 -12.97 -19.17
N ARG A 493 33.19 -12.88 -20.49
CA ARG A 493 33.68 -11.75 -21.28
C ARG A 493 33.15 -10.42 -20.76
N GLU A 494 31.87 -10.34 -20.39
CA GLU A 494 31.27 -9.13 -19.83
C GLU A 494 31.79 -8.79 -18.42
N LEU A 495 32.13 -9.80 -17.62
CA LEU A 495 32.73 -9.61 -16.30
C LEU A 495 34.14 -9.02 -16.39
N CYS A 496 34.91 -9.40 -17.41
CA CYS A 496 36.27 -8.89 -17.65
C CYS A 496 36.34 -7.41 -18.05
N VAL A 497 35.22 -6.80 -18.48
CA VAL A 497 35.16 -5.37 -18.89
C VAL A 497 34.99 -4.43 -17.67
N ASP A 498 35.47 -4.82 -16.49
CA ASP A 498 35.41 -4.06 -15.22
C ASP A 498 34.00 -3.54 -14.85
N LYS A 499 32.93 -4.26 -15.22
CA LYS A 499 31.54 -3.98 -14.82
C LYS A 499 31.19 -4.58 -13.45
N ILE A 500 32.10 -4.45 -12.50
CA ILE A 500 32.02 -5.12 -11.17
C ILE A 500 30.85 -4.62 -10.34
N ASP A 501 30.49 -3.36 -10.50
CA ASP A 501 29.44 -2.73 -9.69
C ASP A 501 28.04 -3.32 -9.96
N ARG A 502 27.87 -4.07 -11.06
CA ARG A 502 26.59 -4.64 -11.49
C ARG A 502 26.31 -5.98 -10.79
N GLN A 503 25.67 -5.91 -9.62
CA GLN A 503 25.43 -7.07 -8.75
C GLN A 503 24.71 -8.23 -9.44
N PRO A 504 23.60 -8.03 -10.19
CA PRO A 504 22.88 -9.13 -10.85
C PRO A 504 23.73 -9.84 -11.91
N LEU A 505 24.59 -9.10 -12.61
CA LEU A 505 25.52 -9.67 -13.58
C LEU A 505 26.53 -10.58 -12.90
N VAL A 506 27.12 -10.12 -11.79
CA VAL A 506 28.10 -10.91 -11.03
C VAL A 506 27.45 -12.16 -10.44
N GLN A 507 26.22 -12.07 -9.92
CA GLN A 507 25.51 -13.24 -9.37
C GLN A 507 25.29 -14.34 -10.41
N VAL A 508 24.72 -14.00 -11.58
CA VAL A 508 24.48 -14.97 -12.66
C VAL A 508 25.81 -15.50 -13.19
N ALA A 509 26.78 -14.62 -13.45
CA ALA A 509 28.09 -15.02 -13.97
C ALA A 509 28.81 -15.97 -13.01
N MET A 510 28.89 -15.65 -11.72
CA MET A 510 29.56 -16.48 -10.72
C MET A 510 28.89 -17.84 -10.57
N TRP A 511 27.56 -17.89 -10.58
CA TRP A 511 26.84 -19.16 -10.57
C TRP A 511 27.15 -20.00 -11.82
N SER A 512 27.11 -19.40 -13.02
CA SER A 512 27.39 -20.08 -14.28
C SER A 512 28.85 -20.57 -14.38
N LEU A 513 29.83 -19.76 -13.96
CA LEU A 513 31.22 -20.18 -13.87
C LEU A 513 31.40 -21.32 -12.87
N GLY A 514 30.73 -21.22 -11.72
CA GLY A 514 30.72 -22.26 -10.71
C GLY A 514 30.24 -23.59 -11.27
N GLU A 515 29.17 -23.60 -12.07
CA GLU A 515 28.57 -24.83 -12.60
C GLU A 515 29.26 -25.39 -13.85
N TYR A 516 29.68 -24.51 -14.77
CA TYR A 516 30.09 -24.87 -16.14
C TYR A 516 31.51 -24.38 -16.50
N GLY A 517 32.30 -23.94 -15.52
CA GLY A 517 33.67 -23.45 -15.76
C GLY A 517 34.63 -24.49 -16.35
N ASP A 518 34.40 -25.78 -16.10
CA ASP A 518 35.12 -26.89 -16.73
C ASP A 518 34.81 -27.00 -18.23
N ILE A 519 33.53 -26.87 -18.60
CA ILE A 519 33.10 -26.94 -20.01
C ILE A 519 33.71 -25.78 -20.78
N MET A 520 33.74 -24.58 -20.20
CA MET A 520 34.34 -23.40 -20.83
C MET A 520 35.85 -23.59 -21.10
N LEU A 521 36.60 -24.19 -20.18
CA LEU A 521 38.06 -24.34 -20.28
C LEU A 521 38.50 -25.48 -21.19
N TYR A 522 37.74 -26.59 -21.21
CA TYR A 522 38.13 -27.82 -21.90
C TYR A 522 37.41 -28.03 -23.24
N ASP A 523 36.47 -27.17 -23.61
CA ASP A 523 35.81 -27.22 -24.92
C ASP A 523 36.60 -26.44 -26.00
N SER A 524 36.63 -27.04 -27.19
CA SER A 524 37.69 -26.87 -28.21
C SER A 524 37.69 -25.48 -28.88
N GLU A 525 36.60 -24.73 -28.80
CA GLU A 525 36.49 -23.39 -29.41
C GLU A 525 37.05 -22.25 -28.54
N PHE A 526 37.09 -22.42 -27.20
CA PHE A 526 37.50 -21.39 -26.25
C PHE A 526 38.79 -21.73 -25.47
N ALA A 527 39.19 -23.00 -25.48
CA ALA A 527 40.33 -23.55 -24.73
C ALA A 527 41.71 -22.95 -25.04
N SER A 528 41.84 -22.12 -26.10
CA SER A 528 43.16 -21.63 -26.55
C SER A 528 43.60 -20.29 -25.96
N LYS A 529 42.83 -19.66 -25.05
CA LYS A 529 43.17 -18.33 -24.49
C LYS A 529 43.01 -18.12 -22.99
N LEU A 530 42.43 -19.06 -22.23
CA LEU A 530 42.11 -18.81 -20.82
C LEU A 530 42.88 -19.72 -19.88
N THR A 531 43.51 -19.15 -18.86
CA THR A 531 44.19 -19.91 -17.80
C THR A 531 43.31 -20.02 -16.55
N GLU A 532 43.45 -21.12 -15.78
CA GLU A 532 42.75 -21.27 -14.48
C GLU A 532 43.10 -20.11 -13.53
N GLU A 533 44.30 -19.51 -13.66
CA GLU A 533 44.78 -18.43 -12.79
C GLU A 533 44.09 -17.09 -13.06
N GLU A 534 43.82 -16.75 -14.33
CA GLU A 534 43.08 -15.53 -14.69
C GLU A 534 41.65 -15.53 -14.12
N ILE A 535 41.00 -16.70 -14.07
CA ILE A 535 39.69 -16.84 -13.42
C ILE A 535 39.81 -16.51 -11.93
N LEU A 536 40.80 -17.09 -11.25
CA LEU A 536 40.98 -16.87 -9.82
C LEU A 536 41.36 -15.42 -9.47
N ASP A 537 42.10 -14.72 -10.33
CA ASP A 537 42.39 -13.29 -10.16
C ASP A 537 41.10 -12.45 -10.14
N VAL A 538 40.14 -12.77 -11.00
CA VAL A 538 38.83 -12.11 -11.04
C VAL A 538 38.03 -12.43 -9.78
N TYR A 539 38.00 -13.69 -9.33
CA TYR A 539 37.37 -14.07 -8.06
C TYR A 539 37.97 -13.32 -6.86
N GLN A 540 39.30 -13.17 -6.83
CA GLN A 540 40.01 -12.41 -5.80
C GLN A 540 39.66 -10.92 -5.85
N ARG A 541 39.43 -10.36 -7.04
CA ARG A 541 38.94 -8.99 -7.15
C ARG A 541 37.51 -8.85 -6.62
N MET A 542 36.61 -9.78 -6.96
CA MET A 542 35.19 -9.69 -6.60
C MET A 542 34.89 -9.91 -5.11
N LEU A 543 35.54 -10.89 -4.49
CA LEU A 543 35.26 -11.24 -3.10
C LEU A 543 35.72 -10.14 -2.11
N TRP A 544 36.86 -9.50 -2.40
CA TRP A 544 37.42 -8.41 -1.58
C TRP A 544 36.90 -7.02 -1.98
N ALA A 545 36.17 -6.90 -3.10
CA ALA A 545 35.54 -5.63 -3.48
C ALA A 545 34.53 -5.16 -2.42
N PRO A 546 34.64 -3.93 -1.91
CA PRO A 546 33.69 -3.39 -0.94
C PRO A 546 32.32 -3.08 -1.55
N GLN A 547 32.25 -2.76 -2.86
CA GLN A 547 30.99 -2.45 -3.55
C GLN A 547 30.05 -3.66 -3.71
N ASN A 548 30.52 -4.88 -3.48
CA ASN A 548 29.72 -6.08 -3.69
C ASN A 548 28.87 -6.42 -2.47
N ASN A 549 27.59 -6.66 -2.73
CA ASN A 549 26.65 -7.09 -1.70
C ASN A 549 27.05 -8.44 -1.12
N ILE A 550 26.65 -8.68 0.12
CA ILE A 550 26.96 -9.90 0.84
C ILE A 550 26.42 -11.14 0.10
N VAL A 551 25.22 -11.03 -0.47
CA VAL A 551 24.62 -12.09 -1.31
C VAL A 551 25.51 -12.41 -2.52
N THR A 552 26.02 -11.39 -3.23
CA THR A 552 26.93 -11.60 -4.37
C THR A 552 28.23 -12.30 -3.95
N LYS A 553 28.78 -11.94 -2.77
CA LYS A 553 29.95 -12.63 -2.20
C LYS A 553 29.65 -14.07 -1.80
N GLN A 554 28.44 -14.35 -1.32
CA GLN A 554 27.99 -15.71 -1.03
C GLN A 554 27.92 -16.57 -2.29
N TYR A 555 27.40 -16.04 -3.41
CA TYR A 555 27.41 -16.71 -4.71
C TYR A 555 28.85 -16.99 -5.18
N ALA A 556 29.73 -15.99 -5.11
CA ALA A 556 31.13 -16.12 -5.50
C ALA A 556 31.90 -17.13 -4.63
N LEU A 557 31.66 -17.17 -3.31
CA LEU A 557 32.33 -18.13 -2.43
C LEU A 557 31.87 -19.57 -2.72
N LEU A 558 30.58 -19.78 -2.94
CA LEU A 558 30.04 -21.09 -3.29
C LEU A 558 30.55 -21.55 -4.67
N SER A 559 30.59 -20.65 -5.65
CA SER A 559 31.11 -20.99 -6.98
C SER A 559 32.62 -21.27 -6.96
N LEU A 560 33.40 -20.57 -6.15
CA LEU A 560 34.83 -20.84 -5.95
C LEU A 560 35.08 -22.26 -5.42
N VAL A 561 34.28 -22.71 -4.46
CA VAL A 561 34.38 -24.08 -3.92
C VAL A 561 33.96 -25.12 -4.96
N LYS A 562 32.92 -24.83 -5.75
CA LYS A 562 32.53 -25.64 -6.91
C LYS A 562 33.63 -25.72 -7.98
N LEU A 563 34.43 -24.69 -8.17
CA LEU A 563 35.58 -24.73 -9.09
C LEU A 563 36.70 -25.64 -8.57
N SER A 564 36.78 -25.88 -7.25
CA SER A 564 37.82 -26.74 -6.67
C SER A 564 37.70 -28.23 -7.04
N THR A 565 36.53 -28.70 -7.46
CA THR A 565 36.31 -30.05 -7.98
C THR A 565 36.46 -30.13 -9.50
N ARG A 566 36.35 -28.98 -10.18
CA ARG A 566 36.37 -28.84 -11.64
C ARG A 566 37.78 -28.57 -12.18
N PHE A 567 38.55 -27.72 -11.48
CA PHE A 567 39.92 -27.36 -11.84
C PHE A 567 40.91 -28.39 -11.32
N LYS A 568 41.97 -28.64 -12.11
CA LYS A 568 42.97 -29.67 -11.78
C LYS A 568 44.24 -29.08 -11.16
N SER A 569 44.59 -27.83 -11.49
CA SER A 569 45.86 -27.23 -11.08
C SER A 569 45.71 -26.27 -9.89
N ALA A 570 44.62 -25.51 -9.83
CA ALA A 570 44.53 -24.34 -8.95
C ALA A 570 43.99 -24.58 -7.51
N LEU A 571 43.91 -25.83 -7.05
CA LEU A 571 43.27 -26.21 -5.78
C LEU A 571 43.86 -25.52 -4.54
N GLN A 572 45.19 -25.44 -4.44
CA GLN A 572 45.87 -24.86 -3.27
C GLN A 572 45.56 -23.36 -3.11
N ARG A 573 45.40 -22.64 -4.23
CA ARG A 573 45.09 -21.21 -4.23
C ARG A 573 43.65 -20.97 -3.76
N ILE A 574 42.71 -21.77 -4.26
CA ILE A 574 41.30 -21.73 -3.84
C ILE A 574 41.18 -21.95 -2.33
N ASN A 575 41.88 -22.95 -1.77
CA ASN A 575 41.82 -23.22 -0.33
C ASN A 575 42.28 -22.02 0.51
N ARG A 576 43.40 -21.38 0.16
CA ARG A 576 43.89 -20.16 0.85
C ARG A 576 42.89 -19.00 0.79
N MET A 577 42.15 -18.86 -0.31
CA MET A 577 41.14 -17.82 -0.45
C MET A 577 39.94 -18.09 0.45
N VAL A 578 39.47 -19.34 0.52
CA VAL A 578 38.32 -19.75 1.33
C VAL A 578 38.62 -19.62 2.84
N GLU A 579 39.82 -20.02 3.27
CA GLU A 579 40.25 -19.93 4.68
C GLU A 579 40.19 -18.50 5.24
N GLN A 580 40.48 -17.49 4.43
CA GLN A 580 40.40 -16.08 4.84
C GLN A 580 38.97 -15.62 5.17
N PHE A 581 37.94 -16.30 4.65
CA PHE A 581 36.54 -15.97 4.95
C PHE A 581 36.04 -16.61 6.25
N GLY A 582 36.80 -17.53 6.88
CA GLY A 582 36.44 -18.13 8.17
C GLY A 582 36.43 -17.17 9.35
N SER A 583 37.03 -15.99 9.22
CA SER A 583 37.02 -14.90 10.21
C SER A 583 36.25 -13.66 9.73
N HIS A 584 35.36 -13.82 8.74
CA HIS A 584 34.58 -12.69 8.22
C HIS A 584 33.53 -12.23 9.25
N LEU A 585 33.25 -10.92 9.32
CA LEU A 585 32.31 -10.34 10.29
C LEU A 585 30.86 -10.83 10.07
N HIS A 586 30.47 -11.05 8.82
CA HIS A 586 29.12 -11.52 8.48
C HIS A 586 28.96 -13.03 8.69
N ILE A 587 27.96 -13.42 9.49
CA ILE A 587 27.69 -14.81 9.93
C ILE A 587 27.64 -15.80 8.76
N GLU A 588 26.83 -15.56 7.72
CA GLU A 588 26.74 -16.49 6.57
C GLU A 588 28.07 -16.69 5.83
N MET A 589 28.87 -15.63 5.71
CA MET A 589 30.17 -15.73 5.02
C MET A 589 31.16 -16.49 5.90
N GLN A 590 31.11 -16.24 7.21
CA GLN A 590 31.92 -16.94 8.21
C GLN A 590 31.58 -18.44 8.24
N GLN A 591 30.30 -18.77 8.33
CA GLN A 591 29.78 -20.14 8.37
C GLN A 591 30.24 -20.91 7.12
N ARG A 592 29.98 -20.36 5.92
CA ARG A 592 30.43 -20.97 4.66
C ARG A 592 31.95 -21.11 4.60
N GLY A 593 32.71 -20.09 5.02
CA GLY A 593 34.17 -20.14 5.07
C GLY A 593 34.68 -21.31 5.93
N VAL A 594 34.17 -21.45 7.15
CA VAL A 594 34.56 -22.51 8.09
C VAL A 594 34.14 -23.90 7.58
N GLU A 595 32.90 -24.06 7.11
CA GLU A 595 32.40 -25.33 6.56
C GLU A 595 33.21 -25.78 5.34
N PHE A 596 33.49 -24.86 4.41
CA PHE A 596 34.27 -25.16 3.22
C PHE A 596 35.75 -25.45 3.55
N THR A 597 36.36 -24.75 4.52
CA THR A 597 37.71 -25.08 4.99
C THR A 597 37.79 -26.44 5.69
N ALA A 598 36.76 -26.82 6.45
CA ALA A 598 36.65 -28.17 7.02
C ALA A 598 36.56 -29.24 5.91
N LEU A 599 35.81 -28.95 4.83
CA LEU A 599 35.70 -29.81 3.66
C LEU A 599 37.06 -30.00 2.94
N PHE A 600 37.88 -28.95 2.80
CA PHE A 600 39.22 -29.04 2.20
C PHE A 600 40.26 -29.75 3.09
N SER A 601 40.13 -29.67 4.42
CA SER A 601 41.13 -30.20 5.34
C SER A 601 40.87 -31.66 5.76
N GLN A 602 39.63 -32.00 6.09
CA GLN A 602 39.28 -33.31 6.67
C GLN A 602 38.57 -34.24 5.67
N TYR A 603 37.80 -33.69 4.74
CA TYR A 603 36.86 -34.44 3.90
C TYR A 603 37.09 -34.24 2.40
N ASP A 604 38.35 -34.17 1.98
CA ASP A 604 38.73 -33.90 0.57
C ASP A 604 38.08 -34.89 -0.42
N HIS A 605 37.96 -36.15 -0.01
CA HIS A 605 37.36 -37.23 -0.79
C HIS A 605 35.84 -37.08 -1.01
N LEU A 606 35.12 -36.33 -0.17
CA LEU A 606 33.67 -36.11 -0.30
C LEU A 606 33.34 -34.94 -1.24
N ARG A 607 34.32 -34.08 -1.58
CA ARG A 607 34.10 -32.90 -2.43
C ARG A 607 33.47 -33.23 -3.78
N PRO A 608 33.98 -34.21 -4.57
CA PRO A 608 33.45 -34.48 -5.90
C PRO A 608 32.00 -34.97 -5.87
N SER A 609 31.62 -35.74 -4.83
CA SER A 609 30.27 -36.26 -4.67
C SER A 609 29.27 -35.21 -4.16
N LEU A 610 29.69 -34.30 -3.28
CA LEU A 610 28.82 -33.25 -2.73
C LEU A 610 28.62 -32.09 -3.72
N LEU A 611 29.66 -31.75 -4.49
CA LEU A 611 29.69 -30.60 -5.40
C LEU A 611 29.43 -31.02 -6.86
N GLU A 612 28.70 -32.11 -7.05
CA GLU A 612 28.20 -32.51 -8.37
C GLU A 612 27.23 -31.45 -8.91
N ARG A 613 27.02 -31.46 -10.24
CA ARG A 613 26.15 -30.48 -10.89
C ARG A 613 24.73 -30.60 -10.35
N MET A 614 24.14 -29.44 -10.06
CA MET A 614 22.76 -29.39 -9.57
C MET A 614 21.80 -29.96 -10.61
N PRO A 615 20.78 -30.73 -10.21
CA PRO A 615 19.70 -31.14 -11.09
C PRO A 615 19.02 -29.93 -11.75
N PRO A 616 18.45 -30.08 -12.96
CA PRO A 616 17.75 -28.99 -13.62
C PRO A 616 16.59 -28.49 -12.77
N ILE A 617 16.53 -27.18 -12.55
CA ILE A 617 15.53 -26.53 -11.71
C ILE A 617 14.17 -26.61 -12.42
N PRO A 618 13.13 -27.24 -11.83
CA PRO A 618 11.83 -27.36 -12.48
C PRO A 618 11.17 -25.99 -12.69
N ASN A 619 10.46 -25.84 -13.80
CA ASN A 619 9.64 -24.65 -14.10
C ASN A 619 8.48 -24.50 -13.11
N THR A 620 8.71 -23.85 -11.98
CA THR A 620 7.67 -23.22 -11.15
C THR A 620 7.12 -21.99 -11.89
N LYS A 621 6.43 -22.22 -13.01
CA LYS A 621 5.40 -21.27 -13.43
C LYS A 621 4.26 -21.42 -12.42
N PRO A 622 3.77 -20.34 -11.79
CA PRO A 622 2.44 -20.42 -11.19
C PRO A 622 1.48 -20.80 -12.31
N LYS A 623 0.91 -22.01 -12.25
CA LYS A 623 -0.19 -22.43 -13.12
C LYS A 623 -1.43 -21.62 -12.74
N MET A 624 -1.56 -20.41 -13.27
CA MET A 624 -2.86 -19.78 -13.50
C MET A 624 -3.27 -20.17 -14.92
N ASP A 625 -3.80 -21.37 -15.08
CA ASP A 625 -4.59 -21.83 -16.23
C ASP A 625 -4.84 -23.34 -16.04
N GLU A 626 -5.90 -23.68 -15.31
CA GLU A 626 -6.71 -24.92 -15.43
C GLU A 626 -7.72 -25.02 -14.26
N MET A 627 -8.70 -24.11 -14.24
CA MET A 627 -10.08 -24.44 -13.85
C MET A 627 -11.00 -23.63 -14.75
N GLY A 628 -11.88 -24.33 -15.47
CA GLY A 628 -12.65 -23.77 -16.57
C GLY A 628 -13.67 -22.73 -16.16
N GLY A 629 -13.85 -21.75 -17.06
CA GLY A 629 -15.08 -20.99 -17.23
C GLY A 629 -15.13 -19.61 -16.58
N ASP A 630 -14.39 -18.63 -17.12
CA ASP A 630 -14.99 -17.43 -17.74
C ASP A 630 -13.93 -16.61 -18.49
N SER A 631 -14.34 -15.91 -19.54
CA SER A 631 -13.47 -15.08 -20.39
C SER A 631 -12.69 -14.01 -19.60
N PRO A 632 -11.41 -13.73 -19.89
CA PRO A 632 -10.65 -12.77 -19.13
C PRO A 632 -11.06 -11.33 -19.48
N GLU A 633 -11.65 -10.66 -18.50
CA GLU A 633 -11.56 -9.21 -18.39
C GLU A 633 -10.10 -8.82 -18.19
N MET A 634 -9.63 -7.89 -19.01
CA MET A 634 -8.36 -7.20 -18.80
C MET A 634 -8.51 -6.26 -17.60
N GLU A 635 -8.51 -6.84 -16.39
CA GLU A 635 -8.33 -6.07 -15.17
C GLU A 635 -6.86 -5.67 -15.01
N SER A 636 -6.71 -4.38 -14.79
CA SER A 636 -5.51 -3.62 -14.46
C SER A 636 -4.36 -4.41 -13.85
N LEU A 637 -3.18 -4.32 -14.49
CA LEU A 637 -1.87 -4.51 -13.88
C LEU A 637 -1.67 -3.45 -12.77
N VAL A 638 -2.28 -3.69 -11.61
CA VAL A 638 -1.83 -3.16 -10.33
C VAL A 638 -1.16 -4.34 -9.64
N ILE A 639 0.16 -4.23 -9.49
CA ILE A 639 0.95 -5.18 -8.73
C ILE A 639 0.59 -4.96 -7.27
N ASP A 640 -0.31 -5.79 -6.74
CA ASP A 640 -0.45 -5.94 -5.30
C ASP A 640 0.78 -6.67 -4.76
N GLN A 641 1.33 -6.10 -3.69
CA GLN A 641 2.44 -6.63 -2.94
C GLN A 641 2.06 -8.00 -2.37
N VAL A 642 2.76 -9.05 -2.79
CA VAL A 642 2.69 -10.35 -2.14
C VAL A 642 3.36 -10.21 -0.77
N VAL A 643 2.53 -10.13 0.27
CA VAL A 643 2.88 -10.49 1.64
C VAL A 643 2.82 -12.01 1.71
N GLU A 644 3.96 -12.67 1.92
CA GLU A 644 4.00 -14.09 2.22
C GLU A 644 3.23 -14.36 3.53
N GLN A 645 2.07 -15.00 3.41
CA GLN A 645 1.39 -15.67 4.53
C GLN A 645 2.08 -17.02 4.77
N GLN A 646 2.86 -17.13 5.84
CA GLN A 646 3.21 -18.41 6.44
C GLN A 646 1.98 -18.94 7.20
N ASP A 647 1.16 -19.73 6.52
CA ASP A 647 0.03 -20.45 7.13
C ASP A 647 0.28 -21.96 7.04
N SER A 648 1.20 -22.45 7.87
CA SER A 648 1.50 -23.90 8.01
C SER A 648 1.49 -24.41 9.44
N SER A 649 1.04 -23.59 10.41
CA SER A 649 0.94 -24.00 11.82
C SER A 649 -0.47 -24.42 12.25
N ASN A 650 -1.49 -24.18 11.42
CA ASN A 650 -2.89 -24.40 11.78
C ASN A 650 -3.43 -25.83 11.49
N ALA A 651 -2.65 -26.68 10.80
CA ALA A 651 -3.07 -28.04 10.46
C ALA A 651 -2.84 -29.07 11.60
N LEU A 652 -1.94 -28.78 12.55
CA LEU A 652 -1.59 -29.70 13.65
C LEU A 652 -2.49 -29.56 14.89
N LEU A 653 -3.19 -28.43 15.02
CA LEU A 653 -4.03 -28.11 16.19
C LEU A 653 -5.48 -28.63 16.07
N LEU A 654 -5.86 -29.12 14.88
CA LEU A 654 -7.16 -29.70 14.58
C LEU A 654 -7.24 -31.23 14.82
N LEU A 655 -6.10 -31.89 15.12
CA LEU A 655 -6.00 -33.34 15.31
C LEU A 655 -6.13 -33.80 16.77
N LEU A 656 -6.09 -32.87 17.74
CA LEU A 656 -6.16 -33.18 19.19
C LEU A 656 -7.51 -32.82 19.81
N GLY A 657 -8.60 -33.10 19.10
CA GLY A 657 -9.95 -32.86 19.58
C GLY A 657 -10.26 -33.56 20.91
N THR A 658 -10.51 -32.78 21.96
CA THR A 658 -11.44 -33.14 23.04
C THR A 658 -12.38 -31.98 23.34
N SER A 659 -13.66 -32.24 23.14
CA SER A 659 -14.86 -31.43 23.32
C SER A 659 -15.16 -31.03 24.77
N THR A 660 -15.64 -29.80 25.00
CA THR A 660 -17.03 -29.47 25.40
C THR A 660 -17.25 -27.95 25.59
N ALA A 661 -18.26 -27.44 24.85
CA ALA A 661 -19.10 -26.23 24.99
C ALA A 661 -18.80 -25.12 26.04
N GLU A 662 -18.66 -23.86 25.59
CA GLU A 662 -19.71 -22.80 25.63
C GLU A 662 -19.18 -21.41 25.12
N THR A 663 -19.88 -20.89 24.11
CA THR A 663 -20.13 -19.49 23.69
C THR A 663 -19.19 -18.28 24.02
N ALA A 664 -18.60 -17.74 22.93
CA ALA A 664 -18.85 -16.41 22.33
C ALA A 664 -17.99 -15.14 22.66
N ILE A 665 -17.54 -14.51 21.55
CA ILE A 665 -17.43 -13.05 21.20
C ILE A 665 -16.04 -12.57 20.70
N LEU A 666 -16.10 -11.92 19.53
CA LEU A 666 -15.17 -11.33 18.53
C LEU A 666 -14.35 -10.06 19.02
N PRO A 667 -13.66 -9.24 18.17
CA PRO A 667 -12.57 -9.49 17.19
C PRO A 667 -11.41 -8.42 17.16
N ASP A 668 -10.43 -8.68 16.27
CA ASP A 668 -9.60 -7.79 15.42
C ASP A 668 -8.40 -6.93 15.87
N THR A 669 -7.30 -7.16 15.14
CA THR A 669 -6.04 -6.40 14.99
C THR A 669 -5.89 -5.92 13.55
N ASN A 670 -5.26 -4.76 13.33
CA ASN A 670 -4.35 -4.61 12.17
C ASN A 670 -3.26 -3.55 12.36
N ILE A 671 -2.13 -3.82 11.70
CA ILE A 671 -0.79 -3.23 11.75
C ILE A 671 -0.62 -2.12 10.69
N ASN A 672 0.33 -1.20 10.88
CA ASN A 672 1.26 -0.77 9.81
C ASN A 672 2.56 -0.13 10.35
N SER A 673 3.63 -0.40 9.60
CA SER A 673 5.07 -0.15 9.82
C SER A 673 5.62 1.05 9.03
N ILE A 674 6.94 1.30 9.20
CA ILE A 674 7.97 2.06 8.41
C ILE A 674 8.76 2.95 9.42
N GLU A 675 10.11 3.01 9.54
CA GLU A 675 11.21 3.01 8.57
C GLU A 675 12.58 2.77 9.28
N ASN A 676 13.63 2.45 8.52
CA ASN A 676 15.05 2.48 8.94
C ASN A 676 15.81 3.41 7.98
N ASN A 677 16.59 4.36 8.50
CA ASN A 677 17.66 5.08 7.79
C ASN A 677 18.50 5.88 8.80
N GLN A 678 19.71 5.42 9.10
CA GLN A 678 20.75 6.22 9.74
C GLN A 678 22.10 5.73 9.25
N ASP A 679 22.59 6.32 8.16
CA ASP A 679 23.96 6.16 7.70
C ASP A 679 24.51 7.47 7.10
N LEU A 680 24.14 8.62 7.69
CA LEU A 680 24.55 9.93 7.14
C LEU A 680 24.95 11.01 8.16
N LEU A 681 25.23 10.67 9.42
CA LEU A 681 25.63 11.66 10.43
C LEU A 681 27.07 11.53 10.95
N ASP A 682 27.88 10.64 10.37
CA ASP A 682 29.29 10.44 10.76
C ASP A 682 30.31 11.28 9.93
N LEU A 683 29.89 12.41 9.34
CA LEU A 683 30.75 13.22 8.44
C LEU A 683 30.90 14.69 8.84
N LEU A 684 30.96 15.05 10.13
CA LEU A 684 31.23 16.44 10.54
C LEU A 684 32.05 16.56 11.84
N GLY A 685 33.36 16.27 11.74
CA GLY A 685 34.47 16.86 12.51
C GLY A 685 34.81 16.22 13.87
N GLY A 686 36.07 15.94 14.27
CA GLY A 686 37.39 16.30 13.75
C GLY A 686 38.25 17.06 14.79
N LEU A 687 39.40 16.45 15.20
CA LEU A 687 40.66 17.01 15.78
C LEU A 687 40.63 17.30 17.33
N ASP A 688 41.57 16.90 18.20
CA ASP A 688 43.03 16.99 18.14
C ASP A 688 43.73 16.28 19.36
N GLY A 689 44.90 15.63 19.14
CA GLY A 689 46.06 15.58 20.07
C GLY A 689 46.22 14.44 21.12
N PRO A 690 47.46 14.07 21.54
CA PRO A 690 47.95 12.69 21.36
C PRO A 690 48.56 11.99 22.62
N SER A 691 48.90 10.70 22.45
CA SER A 691 50.05 9.91 23.00
C SER A 691 49.79 8.60 23.79
N LEU A 692 50.11 7.48 23.11
CA LEU A 692 50.97 6.34 23.50
C LEU A 692 50.88 5.73 24.91
N ASN A 693 50.32 4.51 25.03
CA ASN A 693 51.05 3.23 25.15
C ASN A 693 50.16 2.08 25.65
N ASN A 694 50.24 0.94 24.95
CA ASN A 694 49.78 -0.38 25.37
C ASN A 694 50.41 -0.80 26.71
N VAL A 695 49.62 -1.43 27.60
CA VAL A 695 49.84 -2.79 28.16
C VAL A 695 48.52 -3.27 28.79
N ASP A 696 48.10 -4.48 28.43
CA ASP A 696 46.95 -5.24 28.97
C ASP A 696 47.09 -5.61 30.46
N ILE A 697 46.02 -5.38 31.24
CA ILE A 697 45.66 -6.13 32.46
C ILE A 697 44.11 -6.21 32.51
N PRO A 698 43.48 -7.37 32.83
CA PRO A 698 42.06 -7.61 32.60
C PRO A 698 41.18 -6.85 33.60
N LYS A 699 40.13 -6.17 33.09
CA LYS A 699 39.11 -5.51 33.94
C LYS A 699 38.01 -6.50 34.33
N ALA A 700 37.74 -6.51 35.64
CA ALA A 700 36.65 -7.20 36.32
C ALA A 700 35.25 -6.84 35.77
N PRO A 701 34.22 -7.68 35.97
CA PRO A 701 32.89 -7.51 35.38
C PRO A 701 32.18 -6.25 35.90
N ILE A 702 31.57 -5.51 34.97
CA ILE A 702 30.74 -4.34 35.23
C ILE A 702 29.41 -4.83 35.83
N HIS A 703 29.04 -4.32 37.00
CA HIS A 703 27.83 -4.67 37.73
C HIS A 703 26.59 -4.11 37.01
N LYS A 704 25.70 -4.97 36.49
CA LYS A 704 24.39 -4.57 35.94
C LYS A 704 23.39 -4.40 37.10
N PRO A 705 22.51 -3.37 37.09
CA PRO A 705 21.51 -3.18 38.15
C PRO A 705 20.44 -4.28 38.07
N SER A 706 20.40 -5.16 39.07
CA SER A 706 19.39 -6.22 39.21
C SER A 706 18.29 -5.81 40.18
N MET A 707 17.02 -6.00 39.82
CA MET A 707 15.86 -5.78 40.70
C MET A 707 15.11 -7.09 40.94
N THR A 708 14.73 -7.37 42.20
CA THR A 708 13.83 -8.50 42.51
C THR A 708 12.38 -8.09 42.25
N VAL A 709 11.74 -8.81 41.33
CA VAL A 709 10.40 -8.49 40.83
C VAL A 709 9.32 -9.35 41.48
N PHE A 710 9.66 -10.58 41.85
CA PHE A 710 8.74 -11.52 42.48
C PHE A 710 9.52 -12.44 43.42
N GLU A 711 9.01 -12.66 44.63
CA GLU A 711 9.58 -13.61 45.59
C GLU A 711 8.43 -14.22 46.40
N LYS A 712 8.11 -15.49 46.13
CA LYS A 712 7.04 -16.22 46.82
C LYS A 712 7.21 -17.73 46.60
N ASP A 713 6.88 -18.54 47.61
CA ASP A 713 6.78 -20.00 47.52
C ASP A 713 8.01 -20.69 46.87
N ASN A 714 9.20 -20.30 47.32
CA ASN A 714 10.51 -20.80 46.86
C ASN A 714 10.91 -20.42 45.43
N LEU A 715 10.17 -19.54 44.76
CA LEU A 715 10.52 -18.96 43.47
C LEU A 715 10.89 -17.48 43.65
N LYS A 716 12.06 -17.09 43.15
CA LYS A 716 12.47 -15.68 43.04
C LYS A 716 12.75 -15.32 41.60
N ILE A 717 12.27 -14.16 41.16
CA ILE A 717 12.50 -13.65 39.82
C ILE A 717 13.21 -12.31 39.93
N ASN A 718 14.39 -12.23 39.32
CA ASN A 718 15.20 -11.02 39.21
C ASN A 718 15.24 -10.53 37.77
N PHE A 719 15.22 -9.21 37.60
CA PHE A 719 15.30 -8.53 36.32
C PHE A 719 16.57 -7.70 36.30
N GLU A 720 17.42 -7.93 35.30
CA GLU A 720 18.52 -7.03 34.96
C GLU A 720 18.08 -6.18 33.77
N VAL A 721 18.01 -4.87 33.96
CA VAL A 721 17.43 -3.94 32.97
C VAL A 721 18.55 -3.14 32.31
N GLU A 722 18.60 -3.17 30.99
CA GLU A 722 19.52 -2.40 30.15
C GLU A 722 18.70 -1.47 29.24
N GLN A 723 18.96 -0.16 29.29
CA GLN A 723 18.28 0.78 28.43
C GLN A 723 18.98 0.84 27.08
N THR A 724 18.24 0.58 26.00
CA THR A 724 18.80 0.62 24.65
C THR A 724 18.88 2.06 24.14
N ILE A 725 19.78 2.30 23.19
CA ILE A 725 20.11 3.63 22.62
C ILE A 725 18.85 4.32 22.03
N ASP A 726 17.87 3.53 21.59
CA ASP A 726 16.59 3.99 21.03
C ASP A 726 15.52 4.35 22.09
N GLY A 727 15.87 4.36 23.38
CA GLY A 727 14.93 4.61 24.48
C GLY A 727 14.04 3.40 24.86
N GLY A 728 14.35 2.22 24.33
CA GLY A 728 13.75 0.94 24.74
C GLY A 728 14.42 0.32 25.97
N TYR A 729 13.89 -0.81 26.43
CA TYR A 729 14.44 -1.60 27.53
C TYR A 729 14.70 -3.02 27.06
N GLU A 730 15.88 -3.54 27.34
CA GLU A 730 16.21 -4.96 27.26
C GLU A 730 16.35 -5.50 28.67
N ILE A 731 15.57 -6.52 28.99
CA ILE A 731 15.46 -7.07 30.33
C ILE A 731 15.88 -8.53 30.28
N LEU A 732 16.94 -8.87 31.01
CA LEU A 732 17.28 -10.26 31.30
C LEU A 732 16.54 -10.68 32.58
N MET A 733 15.57 -11.57 32.44
CA MET A 733 14.88 -12.18 33.57
C MET A 733 15.62 -13.45 33.98
N THR A 734 15.90 -13.59 35.28
CA THR A 734 16.44 -14.81 35.89
C THR A 734 15.51 -15.28 37.00
N ALA A 735 14.95 -16.48 36.84
CA ALA A 735 14.11 -17.16 37.83
C ALA A 735 14.93 -18.21 38.59
N TYR A 736 14.95 -18.14 39.91
CA TYR A 736 15.67 -19.04 40.81
C TYR A 736 14.70 -19.88 41.64
N ASN A 737 14.95 -21.18 41.72
CA ASN A 737 14.23 -22.09 42.61
C ASN A 737 15.04 -22.37 43.87
N PHE A 738 14.55 -21.87 45.01
CA PHE A 738 15.15 -22.06 46.34
C PHE A 738 14.67 -23.32 47.06
N SER A 739 13.86 -24.16 46.43
CA SER A 739 13.44 -25.41 47.04
C SER A 739 14.60 -26.41 47.07
N ASN A 740 14.76 -27.09 48.20
CA ASN A 740 15.87 -28.03 48.40
C ASN A 740 15.67 -29.37 47.69
N ASN A 741 14.45 -29.73 47.26
CA ASN A 741 14.15 -31.07 46.76
C ASN A 741 12.97 -31.15 45.78
N GLN A 742 12.49 -30.04 45.22
CA GLN A 742 11.33 -30.02 44.31
C GLN A 742 11.67 -29.34 42.98
N THR A 743 11.34 -29.99 41.87
CA THR A 743 11.42 -29.41 40.52
C THR A 743 10.12 -28.67 40.23
N LEU A 744 10.21 -27.45 39.68
CA LEU A 744 9.04 -26.75 39.14
C LEU A 744 8.94 -27.08 37.65
N ASP A 745 7.90 -27.81 37.26
CA ASP A 745 7.70 -28.22 35.88
C ASP A 745 6.77 -27.26 35.14
N ASN A 746 6.89 -27.18 33.81
CA ASN A 746 6.07 -26.30 32.96
C ASN A 746 6.10 -24.82 33.38
N PHE A 747 7.30 -24.32 33.71
CA PHE A 747 7.47 -22.90 34.01
C PHE A 747 7.21 -22.04 32.77
N VAL A 748 6.22 -21.15 32.86
CA VAL A 748 5.84 -20.21 31.81
C VAL A 748 5.66 -18.83 32.41
N LEU A 749 6.44 -17.86 31.91
CA LEU A 749 6.28 -16.45 32.22
C LEU A 749 5.53 -15.76 31.07
N GLN A 750 4.46 -15.04 31.40
CA GLN A 750 3.74 -14.13 30.50
C GLN A 750 3.88 -12.70 31.02
N ALA A 751 4.22 -11.75 30.14
CA ALA A 751 4.29 -10.34 30.47
C ALA A 751 3.32 -9.54 29.61
N ALA A 752 2.73 -8.49 30.18
CA ALA A 752 1.84 -7.56 29.51
C ALA A 752 2.22 -6.12 29.84
N VAL A 753 2.26 -5.27 28.82
CA VAL A 753 2.56 -3.82 28.90
C VAL A 753 1.43 -3.02 28.25
N PRO A 754 1.26 -1.71 28.56
CA PRO A 754 0.28 -0.86 27.89
C PRO A 754 0.44 -0.86 26.36
N LYS A 755 -0.66 -0.69 25.61
CA LYS A 755 -0.68 -0.72 24.12
C LYS A 755 0.28 0.27 23.44
N THR A 756 0.81 1.24 24.17
CA THR A 756 1.81 2.21 23.68
C THR A 756 3.23 1.65 23.62
N PHE A 757 3.49 0.47 24.18
CA PHE A 757 4.77 -0.23 24.15
C PHE A 757 4.67 -1.50 23.31
N VAL A 758 5.77 -1.88 22.65
CA VAL A 758 5.87 -3.13 21.90
C VAL A 758 6.76 -4.09 22.67
N LEU A 759 6.18 -5.19 23.18
CA LEU A 759 6.86 -6.23 23.96
C LEU A 759 7.16 -7.44 23.07
N LYS A 760 8.40 -7.91 23.09
CA LYS A 760 8.84 -9.16 22.45
C LYS A 760 9.61 -9.99 23.49
N MET A 761 9.14 -11.19 23.78
CA MET A 761 9.83 -12.14 24.67
C MET A 761 10.48 -13.25 23.85
N GLN A 762 11.72 -13.59 24.16
CA GLN A 762 12.38 -14.79 23.63
C GLN A 762 11.89 -16.03 24.39
N PRO A 763 12.00 -17.24 23.82
CA PRO A 763 11.75 -18.48 24.59
C PRO A 763 12.68 -18.55 25.81
N ALA A 764 12.18 -19.08 26.92
CA ALA A 764 12.98 -19.32 28.11
C ALA A 764 14.04 -20.41 27.85
N SER A 765 15.15 -20.37 28.60
CA SER A 765 16.25 -21.34 28.45
C SER A 765 15.84 -22.79 28.77
N SER A 766 14.84 -22.98 29.63
CA SER A 766 14.25 -24.28 29.98
C SER A 766 12.80 -24.11 30.43
N THR A 767 12.01 -25.19 30.34
CA THR A 767 10.64 -25.28 30.87
C THR A 767 10.56 -26.00 32.22
N GLN A 768 11.68 -26.56 32.69
CA GLN A 768 11.82 -27.21 34.00
C GLN A 768 12.85 -26.47 34.84
N LEU A 769 12.48 -26.07 36.05
CA LEU A 769 13.34 -25.37 36.99
C LEU A 769 13.78 -26.34 38.11
N PRO A 770 15.00 -26.91 38.05
CA PRO A 770 15.48 -27.85 39.05
C PRO A 770 15.72 -27.17 40.41
N PRO A 771 15.75 -27.93 41.53
CA PRO A 771 16.09 -27.38 42.84
C PRO A 771 17.46 -26.72 42.78
N THR A 772 17.59 -25.50 43.30
CA THR A 772 18.79 -24.64 43.20
C THR A 772 19.23 -24.25 41.79
N GLY A 773 18.38 -24.48 40.78
CA GLY A 773 18.63 -24.08 39.39
C GLY A 773 18.10 -22.68 39.05
N GLU A 774 18.51 -22.20 37.88
CA GLU A 774 18.05 -20.93 37.31
C GLU A 774 17.50 -21.11 35.88
N ILE A 775 16.50 -20.30 35.53
CA ILE A 775 16.01 -20.14 34.15
C ILE A 775 16.21 -18.68 33.76
N THR A 776 16.72 -18.45 32.55
CA THR A 776 16.89 -17.11 31.99
C THR A 776 15.97 -16.90 30.79
N GLN A 777 15.47 -15.68 30.64
CA GLN A 777 14.63 -15.28 29.52
C GLN A 777 14.84 -13.80 29.18
N VAL A 778 15.05 -13.50 27.90
CA VAL A 778 15.24 -12.11 27.44
C VAL A 778 13.91 -11.50 27.01
N ILE A 779 13.64 -10.31 27.52
CA ILE A 779 12.43 -9.52 27.26
C ILE A 779 12.85 -8.17 26.66
N SER A 780 12.47 -7.91 25.41
CA SER A 780 12.75 -6.65 24.71
C SER A 780 11.48 -5.79 24.63
N ILE A 781 11.58 -4.54 25.06
CA ILE A 781 10.48 -3.58 25.12
C ILE A 781 10.87 -2.31 24.35
N LYS A 782 10.12 -1.98 23.31
CA LYS A 782 10.28 -0.71 22.59
C LYS A 782 9.31 0.34 23.13
N ASN A 783 9.80 1.56 23.37
CA ASN A 783 9.03 2.68 23.89
C ASN A 783 8.93 3.84 22.88
N PRO A 784 8.07 3.74 21.86
CA PRO A 784 7.94 4.77 20.82
C PRO A 784 7.36 6.11 21.32
N THR A 785 6.76 6.15 22.52
CA THR A 785 6.06 7.33 23.06
C THR A 785 6.76 7.97 24.27
N ASN A 786 7.95 7.46 24.63
CA ASN A 786 8.75 7.89 25.79
C ASN A 786 7.95 7.95 27.12
N GLY A 787 6.98 7.04 27.28
CA GLY A 787 6.13 6.95 28.47
C GLY A 787 6.77 6.16 29.61
N VAL A 788 6.19 6.24 30.81
CA VAL A 788 6.62 5.43 31.98
C VAL A 788 6.19 3.98 31.80
N LEU A 789 7.14 3.04 31.87
CA LEU A 789 6.87 1.61 31.73
C LEU A 789 6.17 1.06 32.98
N ARG A 790 5.05 0.36 32.77
CA ARG A 790 4.37 -0.48 33.76
C ARG A 790 4.14 -1.84 33.15
N MET A 791 4.42 -2.91 33.88
CA MET A 791 4.35 -4.27 33.35
C MET A 791 3.63 -5.18 34.32
N ARG A 792 2.71 -6.00 33.81
CA ARG A 792 2.06 -7.07 34.56
C ARG A 792 2.64 -8.41 34.15
N LEU A 793 3.01 -9.21 35.13
CA LEU A 793 3.53 -10.55 34.97
C LEU A 793 2.48 -11.56 35.42
N ARG A 794 2.37 -12.66 34.68
CA ARG A 794 1.65 -13.87 35.07
C ARG A 794 2.64 -15.02 34.99
N ILE A 795 2.84 -15.69 36.12
CA ILE A 795 3.80 -16.78 36.29
C ILE A 795 2.99 -18.05 36.50
N CYS A 796 3.21 -19.05 35.65
CA CYS A 796 2.56 -20.35 35.75
C CYS A 796 3.62 -21.44 35.91
N TYR A 797 3.44 -22.33 36.88
CA TYR A 797 4.31 -23.50 37.06
C TYR A 797 3.54 -24.63 37.76
N SER A 798 4.01 -25.86 37.62
CA SER A 798 3.43 -27.04 38.25
C SER A 798 4.35 -27.58 39.34
N VAL A 799 3.81 -27.84 40.52
CA VAL A 799 4.50 -28.50 41.64
C VAL A 799 3.72 -29.73 42.03
N ASN A 800 4.34 -30.91 42.04
CA ASN A 800 3.71 -32.18 42.41
C ASN A 800 2.37 -32.45 41.66
N GLY A 801 2.27 -32.03 40.40
CA GLY A 801 1.08 -32.20 39.57
C GLY A 801 -0.04 -31.17 39.76
N GLN A 802 0.11 -30.20 40.68
CA GLN A 802 -0.81 -29.06 40.82
C GLN A 802 -0.25 -27.82 40.12
N THR A 803 -1.08 -27.18 39.28
CA THR A 803 -0.73 -25.93 38.59
C THR A 803 -0.95 -24.74 39.50
N VAL A 804 0.10 -23.96 39.71
CA VAL A 804 0.08 -22.69 40.45
C VAL A 804 0.16 -21.54 39.44
N THR A 805 -0.69 -20.53 39.59
CA THR A 805 -0.68 -19.31 38.78
C THR A 805 -0.58 -18.10 39.69
N GLU A 806 0.47 -17.30 39.53
CA GLU A 806 0.72 -16.09 40.30
C GLU A 806 0.74 -14.87 39.38
N GLN A 807 0.40 -13.69 39.91
CA GLN A 807 0.41 -12.42 39.17
C GLN A 807 1.21 -11.36 39.95
N ALA A 808 2.00 -10.57 39.23
CA ALA A 808 2.79 -9.47 39.80
C ALA A 808 2.70 -8.22 38.91
N GLU A 809 2.78 -7.02 39.50
CA GLU A 809 2.81 -5.75 38.75
C GLU A 809 4.10 -4.99 39.08
N VAL A 810 4.83 -4.59 38.04
CA VAL A 810 6.12 -3.91 38.10
C VAL A 810 5.95 -2.50 37.58
N ASN A 811 6.06 -1.52 38.46
CA ASN A 811 5.79 -0.11 38.17
C ASN A 811 7.05 0.78 38.26
N GLN A 812 8.19 0.24 38.69
CA GLN A 812 9.45 0.98 38.89
C GLN A 812 10.57 0.29 38.13
N PHE A 813 10.99 0.86 36.99
CA PHE A 813 12.13 0.38 36.18
C PHE A 813 13.34 1.32 36.32
N SER A 814 13.51 1.94 37.49
CA SER A 814 14.63 2.83 37.82
C SER A 814 15.61 2.09 38.73
N PRO A 815 16.94 2.19 38.50
CA PRO A 815 17.91 1.56 39.38
C PRO A 815 17.84 2.24 40.76
N THR A 816 17.34 1.52 41.77
CA THR A 816 17.68 1.86 43.16
C THR A 816 19.19 1.71 43.29
N SER A 817 19.84 2.82 43.61
CA SER A 817 21.29 2.96 43.81
C SER A 817 21.81 2.02 44.90
#